data_AF-A0A6L9QV92-F1
#
_entry.id   AF-A0A6L9QV92-F1
#
_cell.length_a   1.000
_cell.length_b   1.000
_cell.length_c   1.000
_cell.angle_alpha   90.00
_cell.angle_beta   90.00
_cell.angle_gamma   90.00
#
_symmetry.space_group_name_H-M   'P 1'
#
loop_
_entity.id
_entity.type
_entity.pdbx_description
1 polymer ?
#
loop_
_entity_poly.entity_id
_entity_poly.type
_entity_poly.pdbx_seq_one_letter_code
_entity_poly.pdbx_strand_id
1 'polypeptide(L)'
;MVALSGEGSSPRFEILGRPAAWRDGRELDLGPGKQRAVLAVLLLKPRRPVPTASIVAAVWGDDPPDNGANVVQKYVAGLRRVLEPDRSPRTPGRLLALTAGGYALHVPPEGLDTEVFQARVKAAQAIEDAAQTEEMLREALAMWRGPALAGLNGAFFDAARNRLEEMRAAALEACAEAGLESGQHARLVPELLRLVTEFPLREGFRYLLMLALYRCGRQAEALTAYRDARDFFADEFGVEPGERLRDLHVGILRSDPALKWPPQDEPTNHAVAQPANHSVTQPANHAVTQPANHAVAHPVNHAVDHPSNHAAGDSTDSPAPPEPASAPAPPQAPASVPGPASAPGPDVAPAPPRLVPPVVPPDPSLGPAWPGVTATPPTAPAWGTATPDFPAWGAVAPDPPFAPAWSAAPPAPVWGAIAADPPTAGLLHDVPPVMDPAAPLHVSTWAPPPGRRVPWPLRAVLLCIPVLSFGLATWAVMTYYAVRRRSRLLTLAAVGYLALSLLFLVGATAGDPDQSSPWDGPIFIALLVTMFGAAVHLALLTADPQPPAAHQGGAPVPDVRLIERRVRREQARSLAAHHPAIAHRLGIGRPDLPSTFDDGGLVDVNSAPEHVLAMLPGLDASQAKLIVLARSAHGPLASVDDLATRRILPYQALHTLRETMIALPPLPETEPAT
;
A
#
# COMPACT_ATOMS: atom_id res chain seq x y z
N MET A 1 -1.13 5.68 -52.09
CA MET A 1 -2.36 4.99 -51.63
C MET A 1 -3.48 6.01 -51.60
N VAL A 2 -4.64 5.72 -52.19
CA VAL A 2 -5.72 6.72 -52.36
C VAL A 2 -6.38 7.04 -51.03
N ALA A 3 -6.57 8.32 -50.73
CA ALA A 3 -7.30 8.78 -49.56
C ALA A 3 -8.81 8.55 -49.75
N LEU A 4 -9.40 7.60 -49.00
CA LEU A 4 -10.84 7.44 -48.91
C LEU A 4 -11.42 8.53 -48.01
N SER A 5 -11.86 9.63 -48.63
CA SER A 5 -12.68 10.64 -47.97
C SER A 5 -14.08 10.06 -47.73
N GLY A 6 -14.48 9.81 -46.47
CA GLY A 6 -15.84 9.34 -46.20
C GLY A 6 -16.18 8.87 -44.78
N GLU A 7 -15.21 8.39 -44.00
CA GLU A 7 -15.45 7.97 -42.60
C GLU A 7 -14.57 8.78 -41.64
N GLY A 8 -15.19 9.61 -40.80
CA GLY A 8 -14.48 10.36 -39.76
C GLY A 8 -13.82 9.39 -38.77
N SER A 9 -12.57 9.64 -38.39
CA SER A 9 -11.79 8.71 -37.60
C SER A 9 -12.50 8.33 -36.31
N SER A 10 -12.68 7.03 -36.10
CA SER A 10 -13.36 6.51 -34.91
C SER A 10 -12.61 6.93 -33.65
N PRO A 11 -13.31 7.41 -32.61
CA PRO A 11 -12.64 7.96 -31.45
C PRO A 11 -11.91 6.87 -30.68
N ARG A 12 -10.68 7.17 -30.26
CA ARG A 12 -9.89 6.35 -29.35
C ARG A 12 -10.11 6.83 -27.92
N PHE A 13 -10.22 5.91 -26.98
CA PHE A 13 -10.51 6.17 -25.58
C PHE A 13 -9.37 5.69 -24.69
N GLU A 14 -9.23 6.39 -23.57
CA GLU A 14 -8.08 6.21 -22.69
C GLU A 14 -8.51 6.26 -21.23
N ILE A 15 -8.13 5.25 -20.45
CA ILE A 15 -8.39 5.15 -19.01
C ILE A 15 -7.16 4.73 -18.19
N LEU A 16 -6.02 4.44 -18.83
CA LEU A 16 -4.70 4.19 -18.19
C LEU A 16 -4.02 5.50 -17.75
N GLY A 17 -4.78 6.34 -17.04
CA GLY A 17 -4.45 7.71 -16.67
C GLY A 17 -5.72 8.52 -16.43
N ARG A 18 -5.69 9.82 -16.72
CA ARG A 18 -6.90 10.66 -16.74
C ARG A 18 -7.83 10.18 -17.87
N PRO A 19 -9.14 9.95 -17.63
CA PRO A 19 -10.08 9.59 -18.68
C PRO A 19 -10.10 10.63 -19.81
N ALA A 20 -9.75 10.20 -21.02
CA ALA A 20 -9.62 11.02 -22.22
C ALA A 20 -10.21 10.32 -23.45
N ALA A 21 -10.45 11.11 -24.50
CA ALA A 21 -10.87 10.62 -25.80
C ALA A 21 -10.22 11.45 -26.91
N TRP A 22 -9.87 10.81 -28.02
CA TRP A 22 -9.14 11.41 -29.12
C TRP A 22 -9.78 11.10 -30.46
N ARG A 23 -9.75 12.07 -31.38
CA ARG A 23 -10.12 11.91 -32.79
C ARG A 23 -9.10 12.65 -33.65
N ASP A 24 -8.64 12.03 -34.74
CA ASP A 24 -7.71 12.65 -35.70
C ASP A 24 -6.48 13.30 -35.03
N GLY A 25 -5.97 12.68 -33.96
CA GLY A 25 -4.84 13.17 -33.17
C GLY A 25 -5.14 14.34 -32.22
N ARG A 26 -6.40 14.76 -32.06
CA ARG A 26 -6.83 15.83 -31.16
C ARG A 26 -7.60 15.27 -29.95
N GLU A 27 -7.27 15.76 -28.75
CA GLU A 27 -8.04 15.45 -27.54
C GLU A 27 -9.42 16.14 -27.63
N LEU A 28 -10.47 15.40 -27.25
CA LEU A 28 -11.85 15.87 -27.24
C LEU A 28 -12.20 16.44 -25.85
N ASP A 29 -12.83 17.62 -25.79
CA ASP A 29 -13.33 18.14 -24.51
C ASP A 29 -14.55 17.34 -24.04
N LEU A 30 -14.27 16.33 -23.21
CA LEU A 30 -15.26 15.49 -22.56
C LEU A 30 -16.11 16.22 -21.50
N GLY A 31 -15.87 17.51 -21.26
CA GLY A 31 -16.66 18.35 -20.36
C GLY A 31 -16.38 18.08 -18.88
N PRO A 32 -17.32 18.45 -17.98
CA PRO A 32 -17.13 18.42 -16.53
C PRO A 32 -16.79 17.04 -15.95
N GLY A 33 -16.20 17.01 -14.74
CA GLY A 33 -15.75 15.77 -14.09
C GLY A 33 -16.83 14.68 -13.98
N LYS A 34 -18.08 15.03 -13.64
CA LYS A 34 -19.20 14.06 -13.59
C LYS A 34 -19.61 13.55 -14.99
N GLN A 35 -19.42 14.32 -16.06
CA GLN A 35 -19.62 13.87 -17.44
C GLN A 35 -18.53 12.86 -17.85
N ARG A 36 -17.27 13.13 -17.49
CA ARG A 36 -16.15 12.18 -17.67
C ARG A 36 -16.35 10.90 -16.84
N ALA A 37 -16.88 11.01 -15.62
CA ALA A 37 -17.24 9.88 -14.78
C ALA A 37 -18.28 8.96 -15.45
N VAL A 38 -19.35 9.54 -16.01
CA VAL A 38 -20.35 8.77 -16.80
C VAL A 38 -19.70 8.03 -17.97
N LEU A 39 -18.79 8.68 -18.72
CA LEU A 39 -18.06 8.00 -19.79
C LEU A 39 -17.18 6.86 -19.27
N ALA A 40 -16.45 7.08 -18.18
CA ALA A 40 -15.57 6.06 -17.58
C ALA A 40 -16.35 4.81 -17.11
N VAL A 41 -17.55 4.97 -16.54
CA VAL A 41 -18.43 3.84 -16.18
C VAL A 41 -18.76 2.97 -17.41
N LEU A 42 -18.96 3.60 -18.57
CA LEU A 42 -19.25 2.91 -19.82
C LEU A 42 -17.99 2.28 -20.45
N LEU A 43 -16.84 2.95 -20.36
CA LEU A 43 -15.55 2.42 -20.83
C LEU A 43 -15.06 1.22 -20.01
N LEU A 44 -15.44 1.12 -18.74
CA LEU A 44 -15.20 -0.06 -17.89
C LEU A 44 -16.12 -1.25 -18.23
N LYS A 45 -17.13 -1.06 -19.08
CA LYS A 45 -18.03 -2.09 -19.61
C LYS A 45 -18.20 -1.92 -21.13
N PRO A 46 -17.11 -1.95 -21.92
CA PRO A 46 -17.14 -1.60 -23.33
C PRO A 46 -18.04 -2.57 -24.09
N ARG A 47 -18.83 -2.03 -25.03
CA ARG A 47 -19.78 -2.77 -25.87
C ARG A 47 -20.87 -3.53 -25.09
N ARG A 48 -21.07 -3.24 -23.80
CA ARG A 48 -22.15 -3.81 -22.96
C ARG A 48 -23.09 -2.71 -22.44
N PRO A 49 -24.40 -2.98 -22.30
CA PRO A 49 -25.33 -2.01 -21.73
C PRO A 49 -25.13 -1.88 -20.22
N VAL A 50 -25.21 -0.64 -19.73
CA VAL A 50 -25.16 -0.29 -18.31
C VAL A 50 -26.47 0.39 -17.91
N PRO A 51 -27.23 -0.15 -16.94
CA PRO A 51 -28.47 0.46 -16.47
C PRO A 51 -28.24 1.86 -15.90
N THR A 52 -29.17 2.78 -16.16
CA THR A 52 -29.08 4.18 -15.68
C THR A 52 -28.89 4.26 -14.17
N ALA A 53 -29.59 3.41 -13.40
CA ALA A 53 -29.43 3.33 -11.95
C ALA A 53 -28.00 2.93 -11.52
N SER A 54 -27.34 2.03 -12.25
CA SER A 54 -25.95 1.66 -11.99
C SER A 54 -24.97 2.79 -12.34
N ILE A 55 -25.27 3.60 -13.36
CA ILE A 55 -24.49 4.80 -13.66
C ILE A 55 -24.66 5.84 -12.54
N VAL A 56 -25.87 6.01 -12.01
CA VAL A 56 -26.11 6.90 -10.86
C VAL A 56 -25.33 6.43 -9.63
N ALA A 57 -25.46 5.16 -9.24
CA ALA A 57 -24.74 4.60 -8.09
C ALA A 57 -23.21 4.72 -8.26
N ALA A 58 -22.67 4.44 -9.44
CA ALA A 58 -21.23 4.51 -9.70
C ALA A 58 -20.66 5.95 -9.68
N VAL A 59 -21.44 6.94 -10.14
CA VAL A 59 -20.96 8.33 -10.27
C VAL A 59 -21.24 9.18 -9.04
N TRP A 60 -22.23 8.83 -8.22
CA TRP A 60 -22.62 9.60 -7.02
C TRP A 60 -22.52 8.85 -5.69
N GLY A 61 -22.45 7.52 -5.68
CA GLY A 61 -22.40 6.74 -4.44
C GLY A 61 -23.68 6.94 -3.61
N ASP A 62 -23.49 7.22 -2.32
CA ASP A 62 -24.55 7.35 -1.32
C ASP A 62 -25.30 8.71 -1.36
N ASP A 63 -24.84 9.67 -2.17
CA ASP A 63 -25.46 11.00 -2.35
C ASP A 63 -25.93 11.23 -3.82
N PRO A 64 -26.90 10.43 -4.30
CA PRO A 64 -27.46 10.60 -5.64
C PRO A 64 -28.46 11.78 -5.68
N PRO A 65 -28.47 12.59 -6.75
CA PRO A 65 -29.47 13.64 -6.90
C PRO A 65 -30.86 13.05 -7.15
N ASP A 66 -31.90 13.70 -6.61
CA ASP A 66 -33.32 13.28 -6.71
C ASP A 66 -33.77 12.89 -8.12
N ASN A 67 -33.17 13.51 -9.14
CA ASN A 67 -33.44 13.26 -10.55
C ASN A 67 -32.24 12.70 -11.33
N GLY A 68 -31.52 11.74 -10.72
CA GLY A 68 -30.31 11.14 -11.30
C GLY A 68 -30.47 10.61 -12.72
N ALA A 69 -31.64 10.07 -13.08
CA ALA A 69 -31.93 9.62 -14.44
C ALA A 69 -31.84 10.76 -15.48
N ASN A 70 -32.46 11.92 -15.21
CA ASN A 70 -32.40 13.07 -16.11
C ASN A 70 -31.01 13.72 -16.12
N VAL A 71 -30.27 13.66 -15.00
CA VAL A 71 -28.88 14.15 -14.94
C VAL A 71 -27.95 13.27 -15.79
N VAL A 72 -28.10 11.94 -15.75
CA VAL A 72 -27.37 11.02 -16.64
C VAL A 72 -27.73 11.28 -18.11
N GLN A 73 -29.02 11.46 -18.44
CA GLN A 73 -29.45 11.83 -19.80
C GLN A 73 -28.78 13.13 -20.29
N LYS A 74 -28.66 14.15 -19.44
CA LYS A 74 -27.97 15.42 -19.75
C LYS A 74 -26.50 15.20 -20.06
N TYR A 75 -25.79 14.39 -19.27
CA TYR A 75 -24.38 14.08 -19.53
C TYR A 75 -24.19 13.19 -20.77
N VAL A 76 -25.05 12.21 -21.02
CA VAL A 76 -25.05 11.43 -22.26
C VAL A 76 -25.30 12.31 -23.49
N ALA A 77 -26.20 13.29 -23.40
CA ALA A 77 -26.42 14.27 -24.48
C ALA A 77 -25.19 15.16 -24.71
N GLY A 78 -24.47 15.55 -23.65
CA GLY A 78 -23.17 16.24 -23.75
C GLY A 78 -22.11 15.38 -24.44
N LEU A 79 -21.90 14.15 -23.97
CA LEU A 79 -20.96 13.19 -24.56
C LEU A 79 -21.27 12.91 -26.03
N ARG A 80 -22.54 12.72 -26.41
CA ARG A 80 -22.93 12.51 -27.82
C ARG A 80 -22.55 13.67 -28.74
N ARG A 81 -22.62 14.93 -28.28
CA ARG A 81 -22.18 16.09 -29.10
C ARG A 81 -20.68 16.11 -29.35
N VAL A 82 -19.90 15.62 -28.39
CA VAL A 82 -18.43 15.61 -28.45
C VAL A 82 -17.90 14.39 -29.20
N LEU A 83 -18.50 13.21 -28.97
CA LEU A 83 -18.09 11.94 -29.55
C LEU A 83 -18.70 11.69 -30.94
N GLU A 84 -19.82 12.33 -31.26
CA GLU A 84 -20.54 12.19 -32.53
C GLU A 84 -20.93 13.58 -33.11
N PRO A 85 -19.97 14.49 -33.39
CA PRO A 85 -20.23 15.85 -33.88
C PRO A 85 -21.00 15.91 -35.20
N ASP A 86 -20.71 15.00 -36.14
CA ASP A 86 -21.36 14.92 -37.46
C ASP A 86 -22.78 14.33 -37.40
N ARG A 87 -23.25 13.98 -36.21
CA ARG A 87 -24.52 13.30 -35.99
C ARG A 87 -25.66 14.31 -35.93
N SER A 88 -26.57 14.21 -36.89
CA SER A 88 -27.78 15.05 -36.96
C SER A 88 -28.50 15.16 -35.59
N PRO A 89 -29.04 16.34 -35.22
CA PRO A 89 -29.87 16.48 -34.02
C PRO A 89 -31.01 15.46 -33.97
N ARG A 90 -31.36 15.02 -32.75
CA ARG A 90 -32.45 14.06 -32.46
C ARG A 90 -32.33 12.63 -33.02
N THR A 91 -31.34 12.28 -33.84
CA THR A 91 -31.09 10.87 -34.21
C THR A 91 -30.55 10.05 -33.01
N PRO A 92 -30.63 8.70 -33.04
CA PRO A 92 -29.92 7.83 -32.11
C PRO A 92 -28.40 8.01 -32.20
N GLY A 93 -27.69 7.92 -31.07
CA GLY A 93 -26.23 7.80 -31.08
C GLY A 93 -25.82 6.39 -31.53
N ARG A 94 -24.87 6.29 -32.46
CA ARG A 94 -24.28 5.03 -32.92
C ARG A 94 -23.23 4.57 -31.93
N LEU A 95 -22.32 5.48 -31.56
CA LEU A 95 -21.24 5.21 -30.62
C LEU A 95 -21.78 5.07 -29.20
N LEU A 96 -22.59 6.02 -28.74
CA LEU A 96 -23.22 5.98 -27.41
C LEU A 96 -24.72 5.72 -27.57
N ALA A 97 -25.10 4.45 -27.62
CA ALA A 97 -26.46 3.98 -27.85
C ALA A 97 -27.28 3.93 -26.56
N LEU A 98 -28.60 4.10 -26.69
CA LEU A 98 -29.57 3.69 -25.67
C LEU A 98 -30.17 2.36 -26.12
N THR A 99 -30.20 1.39 -25.21
CA THR A 99 -30.71 0.03 -25.44
C THR A 99 -31.76 -0.30 -24.38
N ALA A 100 -32.46 -1.43 -24.52
CA ALA A 100 -33.37 -1.94 -23.48
C ALA A 100 -32.68 -2.16 -22.10
N GLY A 101 -31.37 -2.42 -22.08
CA GLY A 101 -30.57 -2.60 -20.86
C GLY A 101 -29.92 -1.31 -20.31
N GLY A 102 -30.24 -0.14 -20.87
CA GLY A 102 -29.58 1.14 -20.55
C GLY A 102 -28.56 1.57 -21.61
N TYR A 103 -27.54 2.33 -21.21
CA TYR A 103 -26.59 2.94 -22.15
C TYR A 103 -25.44 1.99 -22.49
N ALA A 104 -25.12 1.86 -23.77
CA ALA A 104 -24.00 1.07 -24.26
C ALA A 104 -23.04 1.97 -25.07
N LEU A 105 -21.73 1.83 -24.82
CA LEU A 105 -20.69 2.51 -25.59
C LEU A 105 -20.03 1.49 -26.54
N HIS A 106 -20.25 1.65 -27.84
CA HIS A 106 -19.66 0.84 -28.90
C HIS A 106 -18.23 1.32 -29.19
N VAL A 107 -17.30 0.92 -28.35
CA VAL A 107 -15.86 1.13 -28.57
C VAL A 107 -15.41 0.25 -29.74
N PRO A 108 -14.77 0.80 -30.79
CA PRO A 108 -14.25 0.00 -31.91
C PRO A 108 -13.10 -0.92 -31.44
N PRO A 109 -12.72 -1.94 -32.22
CA PRO A 109 -11.49 -2.71 -31.96
C PRO A 109 -10.29 -1.77 -31.79
N GLU A 110 -9.43 -2.03 -30.80
CA GLU A 110 -8.27 -1.19 -30.44
C GLU A 110 -8.61 0.27 -30.05
N GLY A 111 -9.91 0.60 -29.95
CA GLY A 111 -10.40 1.93 -29.57
C GLY A 111 -10.28 2.26 -28.08
N LEU A 112 -9.68 1.41 -27.27
CA LEU A 112 -9.52 1.59 -25.83
C LEU A 112 -8.15 1.09 -25.36
N ASP A 113 -7.37 1.95 -24.72
CA ASP A 113 -6.01 1.67 -24.26
C ASP A 113 -5.89 0.41 -23.39
N THR A 114 -6.84 0.12 -22.49
CA THR A 114 -6.84 -1.13 -21.71
C THR A 114 -6.98 -2.40 -22.56
N GLU A 115 -7.68 -2.35 -23.69
CA GLU A 115 -7.82 -3.51 -24.59
C GLU A 115 -6.53 -3.72 -25.38
N VAL A 116 -5.92 -2.64 -25.88
CA VAL A 116 -4.61 -2.66 -26.56
C VAL A 116 -3.51 -3.13 -25.61
N PHE A 117 -3.50 -2.65 -24.37
CA PHE A 117 -2.55 -3.07 -23.33
C PHE A 117 -2.64 -4.57 -23.05
N GLN A 118 -3.85 -5.10 -22.81
CA GLN A 118 -4.05 -6.54 -22.59
C GLN A 118 -3.64 -7.38 -23.79
N ALA A 119 -3.93 -6.93 -25.01
CA ALA A 119 -3.52 -7.61 -26.23
C ALA A 119 -1.99 -7.65 -26.37
N ARG A 120 -1.28 -6.54 -26.10
CA ARG A 120 0.18 -6.48 -26.16
C ARG A 120 0.85 -7.34 -25.07
N VAL A 121 0.39 -7.28 -23.83
CA VAL A 121 0.92 -8.13 -22.75
C VAL A 121 0.75 -9.61 -23.08
N LYS A 122 -0.41 -10.01 -23.60
CA LYS A 122 -0.67 -11.39 -24.04
C LYS A 122 0.21 -11.80 -25.23
N ALA A 123 0.48 -10.89 -26.17
CA ALA A 123 1.36 -11.17 -27.30
C ALA A 123 2.82 -11.32 -26.86
N ALA A 124 3.29 -10.49 -25.92
CA ALA A 124 4.65 -10.61 -25.35
C ALA A 124 4.85 -11.94 -24.62
N GLN A 125 3.83 -12.45 -23.92
CA GLN A 125 3.86 -13.77 -23.28
C GLN A 125 3.99 -14.96 -24.25
N ALA A 126 3.88 -14.74 -25.57
CA ALA A 126 4.08 -15.76 -26.60
C ALA A 126 5.46 -15.66 -27.29
N ILE A 127 6.32 -14.74 -26.85
CA ILE A 127 7.68 -14.57 -27.37
C ILE A 127 8.65 -15.40 -26.51
N GLU A 128 9.47 -16.23 -27.17
CA GLU A 128 10.47 -17.08 -26.50
C GLU A 128 11.76 -16.31 -26.12
N ASP A 129 12.10 -15.26 -26.87
CA ASP A 129 13.28 -14.42 -26.60
C ASP A 129 13.00 -13.41 -25.49
N ALA A 130 13.69 -13.55 -24.35
CA ALA A 130 13.48 -12.72 -23.18
C ALA A 130 13.74 -11.22 -23.41
N ALA A 131 14.65 -10.84 -24.32
CA ALA A 131 14.91 -9.43 -24.60
C ALA A 131 13.77 -8.79 -25.41
N GLN A 132 13.26 -9.49 -26.42
CA GLN A 132 12.07 -9.08 -27.19
C GLN A 132 10.81 -9.04 -26.31
N THR A 133 10.66 -10.00 -25.39
CA THR A 133 9.58 -10.01 -24.39
C THR A 133 9.65 -8.78 -23.49
N GLU A 134 10.83 -8.43 -22.96
CA GLU A 134 11.01 -7.20 -22.17
C GLU A 134 10.66 -5.94 -22.99
N GLU A 135 11.17 -5.82 -24.21
CA GLU A 135 10.94 -4.66 -25.07
C GLU A 135 9.43 -4.46 -25.34
N MET A 136 8.72 -5.52 -25.73
CA MET A 136 7.28 -5.46 -26.00
C MET A 136 6.45 -5.14 -24.75
N LEU A 137 6.84 -5.66 -23.57
CA LEU A 137 6.20 -5.31 -22.30
C LEU A 137 6.49 -3.86 -21.90
N ARG A 138 7.71 -3.37 -22.13
CA ARG A 138 8.11 -1.98 -21.85
C ARG A 138 7.37 -0.98 -22.75
N GLU A 139 7.16 -1.32 -24.03
CA GLU A 139 6.25 -0.57 -24.91
C GLU A 139 4.79 -0.59 -24.41
N ALA A 140 4.30 -1.75 -23.96
CA ALA A 140 2.94 -1.84 -23.44
C ALA A 140 2.75 -0.95 -22.20
N LEU A 141 3.71 -0.99 -21.28
CA LEU A 141 3.74 -0.17 -20.06
C LEU A 141 3.81 1.33 -20.36
N ALA A 142 4.41 1.76 -21.47
CA ALA A 142 4.45 3.16 -21.88
C ALA A 142 3.07 3.77 -22.23
N MET A 143 2.01 2.96 -22.39
CA MET A 143 0.63 3.46 -22.52
C MET A 143 0.09 4.10 -21.23
N TRP A 144 0.65 3.72 -20.08
CA TRP A 144 0.27 4.23 -18.76
C TRP A 144 0.82 5.64 -18.53
N ARG A 145 -0.08 6.59 -18.27
CA ARG A 145 0.25 8.03 -18.11
C ARG A 145 -0.07 8.54 -16.69
N GLY A 146 0.03 7.64 -15.72
CA GLY A 146 -0.29 7.85 -14.31
C GLY A 146 -1.31 6.82 -13.81
N PRO A 147 -1.86 7.02 -12.60
CA PRO A 147 -2.83 6.12 -12.01
C PRO A 147 -4.07 5.95 -12.90
N ALA A 148 -4.59 4.73 -13.02
CA ALA A 148 -5.81 4.49 -13.78
C ALA A 148 -6.99 5.33 -13.24
N LEU A 149 -7.81 5.85 -14.15
CA LEU A 149 -8.98 6.68 -13.84
C LEU A 149 -8.63 7.91 -12.98
N ALA A 150 -7.48 8.55 -13.23
CA ALA A 150 -7.01 9.70 -12.47
C ALA A 150 -8.02 10.86 -12.49
N GLY A 151 -8.28 11.44 -11.30
CA GLY A 151 -9.24 12.53 -11.11
C GLY A 151 -10.71 12.08 -11.01
N LEU A 152 -10.98 10.77 -10.97
CA LEU A 152 -12.27 10.20 -10.57
C LEU A 152 -12.15 9.56 -9.18
N ASN A 153 -13.14 9.77 -8.31
CA ASN A 153 -13.13 9.33 -6.92
C ASN A 153 -14.42 8.56 -6.59
N GLY A 154 -14.34 7.64 -5.62
CA GLY A 154 -15.48 6.89 -5.09
C GLY A 154 -15.34 5.39 -5.35
N ALA A 155 -15.92 4.59 -4.45
CA ALA A 155 -15.64 3.15 -4.33
C ALA A 155 -15.70 2.35 -5.64
N PHE A 156 -16.62 2.70 -6.56
CA PHE A 156 -16.69 2.08 -7.89
C PHE A 156 -15.42 2.31 -8.74
N PHE A 157 -14.93 3.56 -8.79
CA PHE A 157 -13.72 3.90 -9.53
C PHE A 157 -12.46 3.44 -8.80
N ASP A 158 -12.48 3.40 -7.47
CA ASP A 158 -11.35 2.90 -6.68
C ASP A 158 -11.18 1.38 -6.86
N ALA A 159 -12.27 0.60 -6.84
CA ALA A 159 -12.24 -0.82 -7.16
C ALA A 159 -11.79 -1.10 -8.61
N ALA A 160 -12.26 -0.28 -9.57
CA ALA A 160 -11.83 -0.37 -10.97
C ALA A 160 -10.34 -0.02 -11.14
N ARG A 161 -9.85 1.02 -10.46
CA ARG A 161 -8.43 1.40 -10.44
C ARG A 161 -7.59 0.28 -9.87
N ASN A 162 -7.95 -0.28 -8.73
CA ASN A 162 -7.21 -1.38 -8.11
C ASN A 162 -7.07 -2.58 -9.06
N ARG A 163 -8.14 -2.97 -9.77
CA ARG A 163 -8.07 -4.03 -10.80
C ARG A 163 -7.15 -3.69 -11.97
N LEU A 164 -7.07 -2.42 -12.36
CA LEU A 164 -6.21 -1.98 -13.45
C LEU A 164 -4.74 -1.88 -13.00
N GLU A 165 -4.44 -1.32 -11.83
CA GLU A 165 -3.08 -1.29 -11.27
C GLU A 165 -2.56 -2.71 -10.96
N GLU A 166 -3.42 -3.64 -10.56
CA GLU A 166 -3.08 -5.07 -10.42
C GLU A 166 -2.61 -5.68 -11.75
N MET A 167 -3.31 -5.35 -12.84
CA MET A 167 -2.92 -5.74 -14.21
C MET A 167 -1.62 -5.06 -14.67
N ARG A 168 -1.38 -3.80 -14.27
CA ARG A 168 -0.12 -3.07 -14.51
C ARG A 168 1.05 -3.74 -13.78
N ALA A 169 0.86 -4.08 -12.52
CA ALA A 169 1.87 -4.67 -11.67
C ALA A 169 2.26 -6.08 -12.16
N ALA A 170 1.30 -6.89 -12.60
CA ALA A 170 1.61 -8.16 -13.26
C ALA A 170 2.47 -8.01 -14.53
N ALA A 171 2.22 -6.98 -15.34
CA ALA A 171 3.03 -6.69 -16.53
C ALA A 171 4.43 -6.13 -16.19
N LEU A 172 4.55 -5.33 -15.13
CA LEU A 172 5.84 -4.87 -14.58
C LEU A 172 6.67 -6.05 -14.03
N GLU A 173 6.02 -7.01 -13.38
CA GLU A 173 6.64 -8.22 -12.83
C GLU A 173 7.18 -9.11 -13.96
N ALA A 174 6.36 -9.38 -14.99
CA ALA A 174 6.79 -10.11 -16.19
C ALA A 174 7.92 -9.39 -16.97
N CYS A 175 7.88 -8.05 -17.04
CA CYS A 175 8.93 -7.25 -17.69
C CYS A 175 10.25 -7.39 -16.93
N ALA A 176 10.22 -7.35 -15.60
CA ALA A 176 11.40 -7.55 -14.77
C ALA A 176 11.89 -9.01 -14.78
N GLU A 177 11.01 -10.02 -14.87
CA GLU A 177 11.40 -11.43 -15.08
C GLU A 177 12.16 -11.58 -16.40
N ALA A 178 11.60 -11.11 -17.53
CA ALA A 178 12.24 -11.16 -18.85
C ALA A 178 13.56 -10.38 -18.91
N GLY A 179 13.66 -9.22 -18.24
CA GLY A 179 14.91 -8.48 -18.11
C GLY A 179 15.97 -9.19 -17.25
N LEU A 180 15.57 -10.00 -16.26
CA LEU A 180 16.51 -10.87 -15.53
C LEU A 180 16.88 -12.13 -16.33
N GLU A 181 16.02 -12.62 -17.20
CA GLU A 181 16.30 -13.73 -18.14
C GLU A 181 17.15 -13.31 -19.34
N SER A 182 17.28 -12.00 -19.61
CA SER A 182 18.23 -11.44 -20.59
C SER A 182 19.53 -10.92 -19.96
N GLY A 183 19.79 -11.25 -18.69
CA GLY A 183 21.05 -10.91 -18.00
C GLY A 183 21.15 -9.48 -17.45
N GLN A 184 20.09 -8.65 -17.55
CA GLN A 184 20.14 -7.22 -17.24
C GLN A 184 20.01 -6.88 -15.74
N HIS A 185 20.56 -7.74 -14.88
CA HIS A 185 20.36 -7.70 -13.42
C HIS A 185 20.74 -6.34 -12.81
N ALA A 186 21.92 -5.81 -13.16
CA ALA A 186 22.42 -4.55 -12.60
C ALA A 186 21.57 -3.33 -13.03
N ARG A 187 21.03 -3.35 -14.26
CA ARG A 187 20.13 -2.32 -14.79
C ARG A 187 18.80 -2.31 -14.04
N LEU A 188 18.29 -3.48 -13.66
CA LEU A 188 16.97 -3.62 -13.02
C LEU A 188 16.95 -3.30 -11.52
N VAL A 189 18.05 -3.40 -10.78
CA VAL A 189 18.03 -3.16 -9.31
C VAL A 189 17.39 -1.81 -8.90
N PRO A 190 17.71 -0.65 -9.53
CA PRO A 190 17.05 0.62 -9.19
C PRO A 190 15.55 0.65 -9.52
N GLU A 191 15.15 -0.01 -10.62
CA GLU A 191 13.75 -0.12 -11.04
C GLU A 191 12.96 -1.01 -10.05
N LEU A 192 13.54 -2.15 -9.66
CA LEU A 192 12.98 -3.09 -8.69
C LEU A 192 12.87 -2.49 -7.27
N LEU A 193 13.85 -1.71 -6.81
CA LEU A 193 13.76 -0.96 -5.55
C LEU A 193 12.54 -0.02 -5.56
N ARG A 194 12.35 0.73 -6.66
CA ARG A 194 11.19 1.61 -6.84
C ARG A 194 9.88 0.81 -6.84
N LEU A 195 9.83 -0.33 -7.52
CA LEU A 195 8.64 -1.19 -7.61
C LEU A 195 8.27 -1.83 -6.27
N VAL A 196 9.24 -2.22 -5.43
CA VAL A 196 8.97 -2.69 -4.06
C VAL A 196 8.35 -1.59 -3.20
N THR A 197 8.73 -0.31 -3.40
CA THR A 197 8.10 0.82 -2.71
C THR A 197 6.72 1.22 -3.27
N GLU A 198 6.46 1.02 -4.57
CA GLU A 198 5.16 1.29 -5.21
C GLU A 198 4.14 0.18 -4.91
N PHE A 199 4.59 -1.07 -4.82
CA PHE A 199 3.76 -2.26 -4.62
C PHE A 199 4.23 -3.10 -3.42
N PRO A 200 4.18 -2.57 -2.18
CA PRO A 200 4.77 -3.21 -1.01
C PRO A 200 4.04 -4.50 -0.57
N LEU A 201 2.91 -4.89 -1.18
CA LEU A 201 2.28 -6.20 -0.91
C LEU A 201 2.67 -7.28 -1.92
N ARG A 202 3.41 -6.94 -2.99
CA ARG A 202 3.85 -7.92 -3.99
C ARG A 202 5.19 -8.51 -3.62
N GLU A 203 5.16 -9.77 -3.19
CA GLU A 203 6.37 -10.56 -2.94
C GLU A 203 7.18 -10.81 -4.21
N GLY A 204 6.55 -10.86 -5.38
CA GLY A 204 7.21 -11.02 -6.68
C GLY A 204 8.32 -10.00 -6.92
N PHE A 205 8.04 -8.69 -6.76
CA PHE A 205 9.08 -7.66 -6.91
C PHE A 205 10.22 -7.80 -5.91
N ARG A 206 9.95 -8.29 -4.69
CA ARG A 206 11.00 -8.56 -3.69
C ARG A 206 11.84 -9.77 -4.05
N TYR A 207 11.22 -10.83 -4.56
CA TYR A 207 11.91 -12.01 -5.10
C TYR A 207 12.85 -11.60 -6.24
N LEU A 208 12.36 -10.79 -7.19
CA LEU A 208 13.15 -10.31 -8.33
C LEU A 208 14.28 -9.38 -7.89
N LEU A 209 14.02 -8.45 -6.94
CA LEU A 209 15.06 -7.60 -6.34
C LEU A 209 16.16 -8.44 -5.67
N MET A 210 15.76 -9.43 -4.86
CA MET A 210 16.67 -10.30 -4.12
C MET A 210 17.51 -11.17 -5.06
N LEU A 211 16.91 -11.71 -6.12
CA LEU A 211 17.59 -12.47 -7.16
C LEU A 211 18.56 -11.60 -7.98
N ALA A 212 18.14 -10.39 -8.35
CA ALA A 212 18.98 -9.43 -9.07
C ALA A 212 20.21 -9.03 -8.26
N LEU A 213 20.02 -8.66 -6.98
CA LEU A 213 21.11 -8.33 -6.05
C LEU A 213 22.09 -9.50 -5.89
N TYR A 214 21.59 -10.72 -5.70
CA TYR A 214 22.44 -11.91 -5.59
C TYR A 214 23.24 -12.18 -6.88
N ARG A 215 22.60 -12.11 -8.06
CA ARG A 215 23.28 -12.28 -9.35
C ARG A 215 24.29 -11.16 -9.66
N CYS A 216 24.13 -9.98 -9.08
CA CYS A 216 25.14 -8.91 -9.09
C CYS A 216 26.26 -9.08 -8.05
N GLY A 217 26.33 -10.20 -7.33
CA GLY A 217 27.31 -10.44 -6.25
C GLY A 217 27.01 -9.70 -4.94
N ARG A 218 25.88 -9.00 -4.84
CA ARG A 218 25.47 -8.18 -3.68
C ARG A 218 24.67 -9.01 -2.67
N GLN A 219 25.23 -10.17 -2.28
CA GLN A 219 24.55 -11.16 -1.42
C GLN A 219 24.08 -10.57 -0.08
N ALA A 220 24.86 -9.70 0.56
CA ALA A 220 24.49 -9.07 1.82
C ALA A 220 23.23 -8.19 1.70
N GLU A 221 23.08 -7.47 0.58
CA GLU A 221 21.91 -6.64 0.30
C GLU A 221 20.70 -7.48 -0.07
N ALA A 222 20.90 -8.58 -0.82
CA ALA A 222 19.84 -9.57 -1.10
C ALA A 222 19.26 -10.14 0.22
N LEU A 223 20.12 -10.53 1.15
CA LEU A 223 19.71 -11.02 2.48
C LEU A 223 19.10 -9.92 3.37
N THR A 224 19.43 -8.65 3.15
CA THR A 224 18.79 -7.52 3.83
C THR A 224 17.38 -7.31 3.29
N ALA A 225 17.19 -7.33 1.97
CA ALA A 225 15.87 -7.22 1.35
C ALA A 225 14.88 -8.32 1.81
N TYR A 226 15.36 -9.53 2.14
CA TYR A 226 14.54 -10.56 2.80
C TYR A 226 14.09 -10.16 4.20
N ARG A 227 14.99 -9.60 5.02
CA ARG A 227 14.67 -9.16 6.39
C ARG A 227 13.67 -8.03 6.36
N ASP A 228 13.91 -7.02 5.53
CA ASP A 228 12.99 -5.90 5.31
C ASP A 228 11.60 -6.39 4.84
N ALA A 229 11.57 -7.45 4.01
CA ALA A 229 10.32 -8.10 3.59
C ALA A 229 9.59 -8.78 4.75
N ARG A 230 10.31 -9.64 5.49
CA ARG A 230 9.75 -10.40 6.62
C ARG A 230 9.26 -9.47 7.71
N ASP A 231 10.06 -8.49 8.08
CA ASP A 231 9.74 -7.54 9.15
C ASP A 231 8.52 -6.70 8.72
N PHE A 232 8.44 -6.26 7.46
CA PHE A 232 7.24 -5.63 6.89
C PHE A 232 5.98 -6.51 6.96
N PHE A 233 6.06 -7.79 6.55
CA PHE A 233 4.89 -8.68 6.58
C PHE A 233 4.49 -9.11 8.00
N ALA A 234 5.46 -9.24 8.91
CA ALA A 234 5.22 -9.54 10.31
C ALA A 234 4.58 -8.35 11.06
N ASP A 235 5.08 -7.13 10.83
CA ASP A 235 4.59 -5.91 11.50
C ASP A 235 3.21 -5.48 10.95
N GLU A 236 3.04 -5.40 9.62
CA GLU A 236 1.79 -4.89 9.01
C GLU A 236 0.67 -5.94 8.92
N PHE A 237 1.01 -7.24 8.81
CA PHE A 237 0.03 -8.31 8.55
C PHE A 237 0.09 -9.49 9.52
N GLY A 238 1.13 -9.61 10.36
CA GLY A 238 1.30 -10.76 11.25
C GLY A 238 1.57 -12.08 10.51
N VAL A 239 2.10 -12.02 9.29
CA VAL A 239 2.39 -13.21 8.46
C VAL A 239 3.87 -13.29 8.08
N GLU A 240 4.37 -14.52 7.91
CA GLU A 240 5.68 -14.75 7.30
C GLU A 240 5.60 -14.58 5.77
N PRO A 241 6.71 -14.22 5.09
CA PRO A 241 6.80 -14.26 3.64
C PRO A 241 6.42 -15.61 3.04
N GLY A 242 5.87 -15.58 1.84
CA GLY A 242 5.50 -16.75 1.05
C GLY A 242 6.69 -17.64 0.67
N GLU A 243 6.37 -18.90 0.41
CA GLU A 243 7.33 -19.98 0.15
C GLU A 243 8.41 -19.61 -0.89
N ARG A 244 8.00 -19.08 -2.06
CA ARG A 244 8.92 -18.63 -3.13
C ARG A 244 9.99 -17.65 -2.65
N LEU A 245 9.69 -16.74 -1.71
CA LEU A 245 10.67 -15.78 -1.18
C LEU A 245 11.56 -16.42 -0.10
N ARG A 246 11.01 -17.33 0.73
CA ARG A 246 11.77 -18.09 1.73
C ARG A 246 12.75 -19.08 1.09
N ASP A 247 12.35 -19.75 0.01
CA ASP A 247 13.20 -20.69 -0.73
C ASP A 247 14.39 -19.98 -1.38
N LEU A 248 14.16 -18.80 -1.98
CA LEU A 248 15.24 -17.97 -2.51
C LEU A 248 16.21 -17.54 -1.40
N HIS A 249 15.71 -17.19 -0.20
CA HIS A 249 16.57 -16.87 0.94
C HIS A 249 17.44 -18.07 1.36
N VAL A 250 16.86 -19.27 1.47
CA VAL A 250 17.60 -20.50 1.80
C VAL A 250 18.60 -20.87 0.71
N GLY A 251 18.24 -20.75 -0.57
CA GLY A 251 19.13 -20.99 -1.70
C GLY A 251 20.33 -20.02 -1.74
N ILE A 252 20.09 -18.73 -1.44
CA ILE A 252 21.16 -17.73 -1.31
C ILE A 252 22.10 -18.05 -0.14
N LEU A 253 21.57 -18.48 1.02
CA LEU A 253 22.40 -18.90 2.16
C LEU A 253 23.25 -20.15 1.83
N ARG A 254 22.74 -21.04 0.98
CA ARG A 254 23.44 -22.25 0.50
C ARG A 254 24.35 -22.02 -0.70
N SER A 255 24.39 -20.80 -1.25
CA SER A 255 25.11 -20.45 -2.48
C SER A 255 24.73 -21.34 -3.68
N ASP A 256 23.43 -21.67 -3.80
CA ASP A 256 22.91 -22.63 -4.77
C ASP A 256 23.36 -22.32 -6.22
N PRO A 257 24.00 -23.27 -6.93
CA PRO A 257 24.38 -23.11 -8.33
C PRO A 257 23.22 -22.73 -9.25
N ALA A 258 22.00 -23.21 -9.00
CA ALA A 258 20.83 -22.95 -9.85
C ALA A 258 20.36 -21.47 -9.80
N LEU A 259 20.75 -20.72 -8.76
CA LEU A 259 20.44 -19.29 -8.65
C LEU A 259 21.41 -18.40 -9.43
N LYS A 260 22.60 -18.91 -9.73
CA LYS A 260 23.60 -18.18 -10.52
C LYS A 260 23.07 -17.98 -11.93
N TRP A 261 23.29 -16.79 -12.47
CA TRP A 261 23.22 -16.62 -13.91
C TRP A 261 24.31 -17.50 -14.53
N PRO A 262 24.01 -18.42 -15.47
CA PRO A 262 25.06 -19.12 -16.18
C PRO A 262 25.95 -18.06 -16.86
N PRO A 263 27.28 -18.25 -16.92
CA PRO A 263 28.05 -17.49 -17.89
C PRO A 263 27.37 -17.69 -19.24
N GLN A 264 26.95 -16.61 -19.88
CA GLN A 264 26.74 -16.72 -21.32
C GLN A 264 28.07 -17.20 -21.87
N ASP A 265 28.04 -18.22 -22.73
CA ASP A 265 29.20 -18.52 -23.56
C ASP A 265 29.45 -17.25 -24.38
N GLU A 266 30.37 -16.40 -23.90
CA GLU A 266 31.01 -15.44 -24.78
C GLU A 266 31.48 -16.27 -25.97
N PRO A 267 31.14 -15.89 -27.22
CA PRO A 267 31.45 -16.68 -28.39
C PRO A 267 32.96 -16.91 -28.37
N THR A 268 33.35 -18.14 -28.00
CA THR A 268 34.73 -18.47 -27.62
C THR A 268 35.59 -18.01 -28.77
N ASN A 269 36.44 -17.01 -28.54
CA ASN A 269 37.09 -16.27 -29.61
C ASN A 269 37.86 -17.25 -30.50
N HIS A 270 37.24 -17.62 -31.62
CA HIS A 270 37.45 -18.91 -32.25
C HIS A 270 38.70 -18.82 -33.10
N ALA A 271 39.85 -18.98 -32.43
CA ALA A 271 41.18 -18.75 -32.96
C ALA A 271 41.33 -17.42 -33.71
N VAL A 272 42.01 -16.47 -33.08
CA VAL A 272 42.90 -15.60 -33.87
C VAL A 272 43.85 -16.54 -34.61
N ALA A 273 43.55 -16.78 -35.89
CA ALA A 273 44.35 -17.61 -36.75
C ALA A 273 45.73 -16.97 -36.82
N GLN A 274 46.72 -17.61 -36.18
CA GLN A 274 48.11 -17.22 -36.32
C GLN A 274 48.44 -17.29 -37.82
N PRO A 275 48.81 -16.17 -38.48
CA PRO A 275 49.27 -16.25 -39.85
C PRO A 275 50.52 -17.14 -39.89
N ALA A 276 50.51 -18.12 -40.80
CA ALA A 276 51.50 -19.20 -40.81
C ALA A 276 52.93 -18.66 -40.89
N ASN A 277 53.76 -19.06 -39.93
CA ASN A 277 55.14 -18.62 -39.82
C ASN A 277 56.06 -19.56 -40.64
N HIS A 278 56.34 -19.21 -41.89
CA HIS A 278 57.32 -19.90 -42.73
C HIS A 278 58.38 -18.94 -43.32
N SER A 279 59.42 -18.73 -42.50
CA SER A 279 60.85 -18.73 -42.90
C SER A 279 61.35 -17.76 -43.97
N VAL A 280 62.14 -16.75 -43.56
CA VAL A 280 63.52 -16.50 -44.08
C VAL A 280 64.42 -15.92 -42.95
N THR A 281 65.71 -16.25 -43.02
CA THR A 281 66.84 -15.99 -42.11
C THR A 281 67.26 -14.50 -41.94
N GLN A 282 67.97 -14.23 -40.82
CA GLN A 282 68.81 -13.06 -40.41
C GLN A 282 69.63 -12.32 -41.52
N PRO A 283 70.26 -11.12 -41.30
CA PRO A 283 70.66 -10.49 -40.01
C PRO A 283 70.62 -8.92 -39.84
N ALA A 284 70.87 -8.49 -38.58
CA ALA A 284 71.67 -7.34 -38.10
C ALA A 284 71.28 -5.83 -38.23
N ASN A 285 71.26 -5.19 -37.04
CA ASN A 285 71.83 -3.88 -36.63
C ASN A 285 71.19 -2.51 -36.97
N HIS A 286 70.92 -1.75 -35.88
CA HIS A 286 71.09 -0.29 -35.65
C HIS A 286 70.39 0.73 -36.61
N ALA A 287 69.82 1.86 -36.18
CA ALA A 287 69.75 2.54 -34.88
C ALA A 287 68.51 3.48 -34.79
N VAL A 288 68.15 3.92 -33.57
CA VAL A 288 67.76 5.31 -33.15
C VAL A 288 66.99 6.17 -34.19
N THR A 289 65.79 6.71 -33.93
CA THR A 289 65.52 7.81 -32.97
C THR A 289 64.00 8.03 -32.76
N GLN A 290 63.58 8.55 -31.60
CA GLN A 290 62.30 9.26 -31.44
C GLN A 290 62.40 10.70 -31.97
N PRO A 291 61.28 11.31 -32.42
CA PRO A 291 61.09 12.76 -32.36
C PRO A 291 59.97 13.16 -31.39
N ALA A 292 60.13 14.35 -30.78
CA ALA A 292 59.27 14.90 -29.73
C ALA A 292 58.27 15.96 -30.24
N ASN A 293 57.42 16.49 -29.34
CA ASN A 293 56.85 17.86 -29.23
C ASN A 293 55.55 17.81 -28.40
N HIS A 294 55.11 18.78 -27.56
CA HIS A 294 55.63 20.05 -27.01
C HIS A 294 54.91 20.24 -25.63
N ALA A 295 55.51 20.74 -24.54
CA ALA A 295 55.74 22.17 -24.17
C ALA A 295 54.42 23.00 -24.06
N VAL A 296 54.10 23.87 -23.09
CA VAL A 296 54.79 24.67 -22.04
C VAL A 296 53.75 24.85 -20.87
N ALA A 297 54.02 25.02 -19.55
CA ALA A 297 54.61 26.20 -18.89
C ALA A 297 54.75 26.06 -17.35
N HIS A 298 55.73 26.75 -16.76
CA HIS A 298 55.84 27.08 -15.32
C HIS A 298 56.46 28.48 -15.15
N PRO A 299 56.12 29.25 -14.08
CA PRO A 299 56.91 30.39 -13.63
C PRO A 299 57.65 30.14 -12.29
N VAL A 300 58.98 30.35 -12.29
CA VAL A 300 59.74 31.27 -11.41
C VAL A 300 59.24 31.42 -9.94
N ASN A 301 60.00 31.15 -8.86
CA ASN A 301 61.26 31.84 -8.50
C ASN A 301 62.03 31.28 -7.25
N HIS A 302 63.31 31.68 -7.17
CA HIS A 302 64.23 31.85 -6.00
C HIS A 302 64.54 30.74 -4.94
N ALA A 303 65.79 30.84 -4.45
CA ALA A 303 66.42 30.08 -3.37
C ALA A 303 66.83 31.04 -2.22
N VAL A 304 67.23 30.49 -1.05
CA VAL A 304 68.23 31.08 -0.10
C VAL A 304 68.52 30.11 1.07
N ASP A 305 69.80 30.05 1.46
CA ASP A 305 70.49 29.61 2.71
C ASP A 305 70.30 28.25 3.43
N HIS A 306 71.42 27.50 3.42
CA HIS A 306 72.19 26.88 4.52
C HIS A 306 71.89 27.25 6.01
N PRO A 307 72.49 26.56 7.01
CA PRO A 307 72.80 25.12 7.16
C PRO A 307 72.55 24.60 8.62
N SER A 308 72.89 23.33 8.93
CA SER A 308 73.79 22.94 10.07
C SER A 308 73.51 21.59 10.77
N ASN A 309 74.59 20.81 10.89
CA ASN A 309 75.08 20.07 12.08
C ASN A 309 74.54 18.68 12.53
N HIS A 310 75.54 17.77 12.58
CA HIS A 310 75.91 16.82 13.65
C HIS A 310 74.93 15.69 14.05
N ALA A 311 75.31 14.41 13.85
CA ALA A 311 76.18 13.57 14.72
C ALA A 311 75.37 12.87 15.84
N ALA A 312 75.67 11.66 16.34
CA ALA A 312 76.62 10.60 15.99
C ALA A 312 76.15 9.26 16.63
N GLY A 313 76.83 8.15 16.32
CA GLY A 313 76.66 6.84 16.99
C GLY A 313 75.61 5.92 16.33
N ASP A 314 75.72 4.59 16.42
CA ASP A 314 76.77 3.79 17.07
C ASP A 314 76.85 2.35 16.50
N SER A 315 78.08 1.82 16.46
CA SER A 315 78.52 0.40 16.56
C SER A 315 77.84 -0.81 15.83
N THR A 316 78.76 -1.65 15.31
CA THR A 316 78.76 -3.15 15.25
C THR A 316 77.95 -3.94 14.21
N ASP A 317 78.68 -4.34 13.14
CA ASP A 317 79.07 -5.73 12.79
C ASP A 317 78.02 -6.80 12.35
N SER A 318 78.12 -7.20 11.06
CA SER A 318 78.01 -8.54 10.41
C SER A 318 76.96 -9.63 10.80
N PRO A 319 76.62 -10.60 9.91
CA PRO A 319 76.75 -10.68 8.44
C PRO A 319 75.43 -11.09 7.71
N ALA A 320 75.50 -11.35 6.39
CA ALA A 320 74.37 -11.56 5.48
C ALA A 320 73.60 -12.91 5.60
N PRO A 321 72.32 -12.96 5.17
CA PRO A 321 71.58 -14.18 4.83
C PRO A 321 71.47 -14.43 3.30
N PRO A 322 71.20 -15.68 2.84
CA PRO A 322 71.27 -16.10 1.43
C PRO A 322 69.94 -16.05 0.65
N GLU A 323 70.02 -16.30 -0.66
CA GLU A 323 68.89 -16.38 -1.62
C GLU A 323 67.88 -17.51 -1.30
N PRO A 324 66.58 -17.33 -1.59
CA PRO A 324 65.58 -18.40 -1.52
C PRO A 324 65.50 -19.21 -2.83
N ALA A 325 65.50 -20.54 -2.70
CA ALA A 325 65.44 -21.49 -3.81
C ALA A 325 64.01 -21.82 -4.28
N SER A 326 63.92 -22.36 -5.51
CA SER A 326 62.68 -22.68 -6.24
C SER A 326 61.77 -23.73 -5.60
N ALA A 327 60.45 -23.57 -5.79
CA ALA A 327 59.42 -24.52 -5.36
C ALA A 327 59.29 -25.75 -6.30
N PRO A 328 58.82 -26.92 -5.81
CA PRO A 328 58.76 -28.17 -6.58
C PRO A 328 57.46 -28.36 -7.39
N ALA A 329 57.52 -29.25 -8.38
CA ALA A 329 56.44 -29.60 -9.31
C ALA A 329 55.35 -30.53 -8.72
N PRO A 330 54.13 -30.57 -9.30
CA PRO A 330 53.02 -31.41 -8.83
C PRO A 330 53.19 -32.91 -9.19
N PRO A 331 52.58 -33.83 -8.41
CA PRO A 331 52.72 -35.28 -8.60
C PRO A 331 51.88 -35.82 -9.77
N GLN A 332 52.38 -36.90 -10.38
CA GLN A 332 51.76 -37.62 -11.51
C GLN A 332 50.68 -38.63 -11.08
N ALA A 333 49.78 -38.97 -11.99
CA ALA A 333 48.75 -39.99 -11.80
C ALA A 333 49.32 -41.43 -11.82
N PRO A 334 48.79 -42.37 -11.01
CA PRO A 334 49.16 -43.79 -11.07
C PRO A 334 48.42 -44.55 -12.18
N ALA A 335 49.07 -45.59 -12.71
CA ALA A 335 48.60 -46.37 -13.86
C ALA A 335 47.75 -47.61 -13.48
N SER A 336 47.07 -48.16 -14.50
CA SER A 336 46.15 -49.31 -14.41
C SER A 336 46.83 -50.67 -14.22
N VAL A 337 46.26 -51.55 -13.40
CA VAL A 337 46.46 -53.02 -13.37
C VAL A 337 45.17 -53.72 -12.87
N PRO A 338 44.95 -55.04 -13.03
CA PRO A 338 43.67 -55.57 -13.49
C PRO A 338 42.82 -56.25 -12.39
N GLY A 339 41.51 -56.36 -12.61
CA GLY A 339 40.57 -56.96 -11.67
C GLY A 339 40.39 -58.49 -11.81
N PRO A 340 39.94 -59.17 -10.74
CA PRO A 340 39.42 -60.53 -10.79
C PRO A 340 37.90 -60.63 -10.56
N ALA A 341 37.27 -61.49 -11.36
CA ALA A 341 36.05 -62.30 -11.14
C ALA A 341 34.86 -61.80 -10.26
N SER A 342 33.67 -61.78 -10.89
CA SER A 342 32.33 -61.92 -10.29
C SER A 342 32.18 -63.24 -9.48
N ALA A 343 31.23 -63.48 -8.58
CA ALA A 343 29.93 -62.88 -8.22
C ALA A 343 29.56 -63.35 -6.76
N PRO A 344 28.32 -63.26 -6.22
CA PRO A 344 27.11 -62.53 -6.64
C PRO A 344 26.57 -61.53 -5.58
N GLY A 345 25.74 -60.57 -6.01
CA GLY A 345 24.92 -59.74 -5.10
C GLY A 345 23.54 -60.36 -4.86
N PRO A 346 22.85 -60.00 -3.75
CA PRO A 346 21.50 -60.50 -3.46
C PRO A 346 20.43 -59.84 -4.34
N ASP A 347 19.28 -60.53 -4.46
CA ASP A 347 18.15 -60.12 -5.30
C ASP A 347 17.67 -58.69 -5.06
N VAL A 348 17.69 -57.89 -6.13
CA VAL A 348 16.89 -56.65 -6.23
C VAL A 348 15.80 -56.91 -7.26
N ALA A 349 14.57 -57.07 -6.79
CA ALA A 349 13.40 -57.24 -7.66
C ALA A 349 13.22 -56.01 -8.59
N PRO A 350 12.75 -56.20 -9.83
CA PRO A 350 12.53 -55.10 -10.74
C PRO A 350 11.47 -54.13 -10.22
N ALA A 351 11.71 -52.83 -10.38
CA ALA A 351 10.73 -51.80 -10.04
C ALA A 351 9.43 -52.00 -10.86
N PRO A 352 8.24 -51.78 -10.26
CA PRO A 352 6.98 -51.93 -10.97
C PRO A 352 6.88 -50.91 -12.12
N PRO A 353 6.29 -51.30 -13.28
CA PRO A 353 6.09 -50.38 -14.39
C PRO A 353 5.16 -49.23 -13.96
N ARG A 354 5.45 -48.01 -14.43
CA ARG A 354 4.57 -46.85 -14.26
C ARG A 354 3.19 -47.16 -14.84
N LEU A 355 2.16 -47.16 -14.00
CA LEU A 355 0.76 -47.25 -14.42
C LEU A 355 0.39 -46.00 -15.22
N VAL A 356 0.35 -46.14 -16.55
CA VAL A 356 -0.38 -45.23 -17.43
C VAL A 356 -1.88 -45.46 -17.19
N PRO A 357 -2.69 -44.42 -16.93
CA PRO A 357 -4.13 -44.61 -16.77
C PRO A 357 -4.75 -45.06 -18.10
N PRO A 358 -5.64 -46.07 -18.11
CA PRO A 358 -6.29 -46.52 -19.34
C PRO A 358 -7.29 -45.48 -19.84
N VAL A 359 -7.24 -45.18 -21.13
CA VAL A 359 -8.35 -44.51 -21.84
C VAL A 359 -9.47 -45.52 -21.97
N VAL A 360 -10.58 -45.29 -21.27
CA VAL A 360 -11.78 -46.14 -21.33
C VAL A 360 -12.74 -45.58 -22.40
N PRO A 361 -13.12 -46.37 -23.42
CA PRO A 361 -14.20 -45.98 -24.33
C PRO A 361 -15.57 -46.11 -23.63
N PRO A 362 -16.57 -45.28 -23.96
CA PRO A 362 -17.88 -45.37 -23.32
C PRO A 362 -18.66 -46.60 -23.79
N ASP A 363 -18.95 -47.53 -22.87
CA ASP A 363 -19.89 -48.64 -23.07
C ASP A 363 -21.30 -48.24 -22.56
N PRO A 364 -22.36 -48.35 -23.37
CA PRO A 364 -23.69 -47.87 -23.02
C PRO A 364 -24.56 -48.94 -22.35
N SER A 365 -24.28 -49.32 -21.10
CA SER A 365 -25.26 -50.05 -20.28
C SER A 365 -25.06 -49.91 -18.75
N LEU A 366 -26.18 -49.99 -18.02
CA LEU A 366 -26.31 -50.08 -16.56
C LEU A 366 -26.01 -48.82 -15.71
N GLY A 367 -27.08 -48.09 -15.38
CA GLY A 367 -27.19 -47.37 -14.10
C GLY A 367 -28.29 -48.01 -13.23
N PRO A 368 -28.23 -47.94 -11.89
CA PRO A 368 -29.32 -48.34 -11.01
C PRO A 368 -30.22 -47.14 -10.62
N ALA A 369 -31.53 -47.39 -10.56
CA ALA A 369 -32.56 -46.40 -10.25
C ALA A 369 -32.80 -46.19 -8.74
N TRP A 370 -33.54 -45.14 -8.35
CA TRP A 370 -34.76 -45.16 -7.50
C TRP A 370 -35.63 -43.91 -7.84
N PRO A 371 -36.94 -43.87 -7.51
CA PRO A 371 -37.96 -43.28 -8.41
C PRO A 371 -38.67 -41.99 -7.94
N GLY A 372 -39.40 -41.32 -8.86
CA GLY A 372 -40.41 -40.31 -8.48
C GLY A 372 -41.07 -39.49 -9.62
N VAL A 373 -42.16 -40.01 -10.21
CA VAL A 373 -43.28 -39.24 -10.84
C VAL A 373 -42.97 -38.29 -12.03
N THR A 374 -42.83 -38.91 -13.21
CA THR A 374 -43.67 -38.72 -14.42
C THR A 374 -44.30 -37.36 -14.78
N ALA A 375 -43.90 -36.81 -15.94
CA ALA A 375 -44.79 -36.56 -17.11
C ALA A 375 -43.99 -36.03 -18.33
N THR A 376 -43.93 -36.80 -19.42
CA THR A 376 -43.37 -36.35 -20.73
C THR A 376 -44.47 -35.83 -21.67
N PRO A 377 -44.15 -34.95 -22.63
CA PRO A 377 -45.12 -34.41 -23.58
C PRO A 377 -45.30 -35.31 -24.81
N PRO A 378 -46.47 -35.26 -25.49
CA PRO A 378 -46.64 -35.88 -26.80
C PRO A 378 -46.42 -34.88 -27.95
N THR A 379 -45.59 -35.26 -28.91
CA THR A 379 -45.49 -34.61 -30.23
C THR A 379 -46.73 -34.93 -31.08
N ALA A 380 -47.11 -34.01 -31.97
CA ALA A 380 -48.32 -34.10 -32.79
C ALA A 380 -48.32 -35.23 -33.84
N PRO A 381 -49.51 -35.70 -34.24
CA PRO A 381 -49.78 -36.20 -35.59
C PRO A 381 -50.47 -35.12 -36.45
N ALA A 382 -50.23 -35.16 -37.77
CA ALA A 382 -50.98 -34.36 -38.74
C ALA A 382 -52.27 -35.07 -39.18
N TRP A 383 -53.16 -34.35 -39.88
CA TRP A 383 -53.80 -34.68 -41.19
C TRP A 383 -55.11 -33.85 -41.37
N GLY A 384 -55.38 -33.38 -42.61
CA GLY A 384 -56.77 -33.26 -43.13
C GLY A 384 -57.56 -31.95 -42.98
N THR A 385 -57.32 -30.99 -43.90
CA THR A 385 -58.34 -30.20 -44.65
C THR A 385 -59.70 -29.81 -44.03
N ALA A 386 -59.95 -28.51 -43.82
CA ALA A 386 -61.09 -27.75 -44.43
C ALA A 386 -61.05 -26.23 -44.09
N THR A 387 -61.09 -25.38 -45.12
CA THR A 387 -61.48 -23.95 -45.10
C THR A 387 -63.03 -23.81 -45.13
N PRO A 388 -63.68 -22.64 -44.93
CA PRO A 388 -63.18 -21.24 -44.98
C PRO A 388 -63.57 -20.44 -43.70
N ASP A 389 -63.61 -19.09 -43.60
CA ASP A 389 -63.45 -17.97 -44.55
C ASP A 389 -62.97 -16.68 -43.83
N PHE A 390 -62.47 -15.68 -44.59
CA PHE A 390 -62.29 -14.28 -44.17
C PHE A 390 -62.13 -13.36 -45.40
N PRO A 391 -62.96 -12.32 -45.58
CA PRO A 391 -62.66 -11.21 -46.49
C PRO A 391 -61.88 -10.09 -45.79
N ALA A 392 -60.95 -9.48 -46.54
CA ALA A 392 -60.07 -8.39 -46.09
C ALA A 392 -60.49 -7.01 -46.65
N TRP A 393 -59.62 -6.01 -46.43
CA TRP A 393 -59.43 -4.68 -47.08
C TRP A 393 -59.37 -3.55 -46.03
N GLY A 394 -58.59 -2.47 -46.13
CA GLY A 394 -57.58 -2.10 -47.13
C GLY A 394 -57.42 -0.58 -47.28
N ALA A 395 -56.42 0.03 -46.61
CA ALA A 395 -55.73 1.34 -46.80
C ALA A 395 -56.47 2.63 -47.27
N VAL A 396 -56.09 3.80 -46.69
CA VAL A 396 -55.76 5.13 -47.31
C VAL A 396 -55.64 6.24 -46.21
N ALA A 397 -54.90 7.34 -46.47
CA ALA A 397 -54.61 8.50 -45.59
C ALA A 397 -54.63 9.83 -46.42
N PRO A 398 -54.25 11.06 -45.95
CA PRO A 398 -54.08 11.67 -44.59
C PRO A 398 -54.72 13.10 -44.39
N ASP A 399 -54.71 13.63 -43.13
CA ASP A 399 -54.62 15.02 -42.56
C ASP A 399 -55.05 16.32 -43.34
N PRO A 400 -55.37 17.50 -42.69
CA PRO A 400 -54.94 18.03 -41.36
C PRO A 400 -56.07 18.81 -40.57
N PRO A 401 -55.81 19.86 -39.76
CA PRO A 401 -55.32 19.82 -38.36
C PRO A 401 -56.29 20.48 -37.34
N PHE A 402 -56.07 20.28 -36.03
CA PHE A 402 -56.58 21.19 -34.98
C PHE A 402 -55.56 21.44 -33.87
N ALA A 403 -55.51 22.70 -33.41
CA ALA A 403 -54.60 23.21 -32.37
C ALA A 403 -55.44 24.09 -31.39
N PRO A 404 -54.88 24.63 -30.28
CA PRO A 404 -55.41 24.27 -28.97
C PRO A 404 -56.06 25.43 -28.19
N ALA A 405 -56.81 25.09 -27.14
CA ALA A 405 -57.35 26.06 -26.20
C ALA A 405 -57.27 25.55 -24.74
N TRP A 406 -56.22 25.94 -24.03
CA TRP A 406 -56.34 26.34 -22.62
C TRP A 406 -55.19 27.27 -22.25
N SER A 407 -55.55 28.42 -21.69
CA SER A 407 -54.64 29.48 -21.26
C SER A 407 -55.08 29.97 -19.88
N ALA A 408 -54.21 29.83 -18.87
CA ALA A 408 -54.15 30.71 -17.70
C ALA A 408 -52.92 30.35 -16.85
N ALA A 409 -52.14 31.36 -16.49
CA ALA A 409 -51.04 31.28 -15.52
C ALA A 409 -51.58 31.52 -14.08
N PRO A 410 -50.83 31.17 -13.02
CA PRO A 410 -51.30 31.28 -11.63
C PRO A 410 -51.08 32.68 -11.02
N PRO A 411 -51.86 33.07 -9.99
CA PRO A 411 -51.53 34.21 -9.14
C PRO A 411 -50.49 33.85 -8.06
N ALA A 412 -49.75 34.87 -7.61
CA ALA A 412 -48.64 34.80 -6.64
C ALA A 412 -49.13 34.90 -5.17
N PRO A 413 -48.26 34.72 -4.15
CA PRO A 413 -48.69 34.52 -2.76
C PRO A 413 -48.97 35.82 -2.00
N VAL A 414 -49.91 35.75 -1.05
CA VAL A 414 -50.20 36.83 -0.09
C VAL A 414 -49.43 36.58 1.21
N TRP A 415 -48.69 37.59 1.68
CA TRP A 415 -48.10 37.63 3.02
C TRP A 415 -49.16 38.07 4.06
N GLY A 416 -49.17 37.41 5.22
CA GLY A 416 -49.98 37.82 6.38
C GLY A 416 -49.48 37.08 7.62
N ALA A 417 -49.23 37.80 8.72
CA ALA A 417 -48.55 37.28 9.90
C ALA A 417 -49.21 37.74 11.21
N ILE A 418 -48.72 37.16 12.33
CA ILE A 418 -48.79 37.63 13.74
C ILE A 418 -49.87 37.00 14.64
N ALA A 419 -49.39 36.65 15.86
CA ALA A 419 -50.07 36.31 17.13
C ALA A 419 -50.79 34.95 17.25
N ALA A 420 -50.87 34.27 18.40
CA ALA A 420 -50.13 34.17 19.69
C ALA A 420 -51.11 33.53 20.71
N ASP A 421 -50.65 32.58 21.53
CA ASP A 421 -51.43 31.85 22.57
C ASP A 421 -51.78 32.73 23.81
N PRO A 422 -52.35 32.23 24.96
CA PRO A 422 -52.93 30.91 25.35
C PRO A 422 -54.29 31.13 26.11
N PRO A 423 -54.66 30.47 27.25
CA PRO A 423 -54.56 29.08 27.74
C PRO A 423 -55.91 28.45 28.17
N THR A 424 -55.99 27.13 28.37
CA THR A 424 -56.87 26.53 29.41
C THR A 424 -56.30 25.18 29.89
N ALA A 425 -56.44 24.87 31.19
CA ALA A 425 -55.82 23.71 31.84
C ALA A 425 -56.84 22.72 32.42
N GLY A 426 -56.41 21.47 32.63
CA GLY A 426 -57.11 20.40 33.36
C GLY A 426 -57.03 19.04 32.66
N LEU A 427 -56.73 17.91 33.29
CA LEU A 427 -56.24 17.55 34.63
C LEU A 427 -56.05 16.01 34.59
N LEU A 428 -54.84 15.55 34.87
CA LEU A 428 -54.45 14.19 35.35
C LEU A 428 -55.36 12.96 35.09
N HIS A 429 -54.80 11.98 34.38
CA HIS A 429 -54.73 10.61 34.94
C HIS A 429 -53.45 9.89 34.51
N ASP A 430 -52.73 9.28 35.46
CA ASP A 430 -51.44 8.62 35.23
C ASP A 430 -51.60 7.25 34.57
N VAL A 431 -50.96 7.07 33.41
CA VAL A 431 -50.56 5.77 32.87
C VAL A 431 -49.16 5.94 32.27
N PRO A 432 -48.14 5.19 32.73
CA PRO A 432 -46.81 5.27 32.13
C PRO A 432 -46.87 4.68 30.70
N PRO A 433 -46.46 5.41 29.66
CA PRO A 433 -46.47 4.88 28.31
C PRO A 433 -45.43 3.76 28.16
N VAL A 434 -45.88 2.65 27.58
CA VAL A 434 -45.03 1.56 27.08
C VAL A 434 -43.95 2.14 26.18
N MET A 435 -42.68 1.76 26.41
CA MET A 435 -41.58 2.17 25.54
C MET A 435 -41.67 1.47 24.19
N ASP A 436 -41.74 2.26 23.12
CA ASP A 436 -41.70 1.78 21.73
C ASP A 436 -40.29 1.25 21.38
N PRO A 437 -40.14 0.00 20.91
CA PRO A 437 -38.84 -0.62 20.69
C PRO A 437 -38.28 -0.38 19.28
N ALA A 438 -38.23 0.86 18.80
CA ALA A 438 -37.74 1.16 17.44
C ALA A 438 -37.06 2.54 17.23
N ALA A 439 -36.80 3.33 18.27
CA ALA A 439 -35.96 4.52 18.13
C ALA A 439 -34.47 4.13 18.16
N PRO A 440 -33.66 4.42 17.12
CA PRO A 440 -32.22 4.20 17.20
C PRO A 440 -31.64 5.15 18.25
N LEU A 441 -31.23 4.59 19.39
CA LEU A 441 -30.44 5.31 20.37
C LEU A 441 -29.22 5.87 19.65
N HIS A 442 -29.07 7.20 19.65
CA HIS A 442 -27.83 7.86 19.25
C HIS A 442 -26.73 7.48 20.24
N VAL A 443 -26.14 6.31 20.04
CA VAL A 443 -24.85 5.95 20.60
C VAL A 443 -23.88 6.96 20.05
N SER A 444 -23.64 8.01 20.84
CA SER A 444 -22.56 8.96 20.60
C SER A 444 -21.27 8.18 20.78
N THR A 445 -20.80 7.57 19.68
CA THR A 445 -19.45 7.05 19.60
C THR A 445 -18.53 8.24 19.85
N TRP A 446 -17.92 8.25 21.04
CA TRP A 446 -16.90 9.20 21.40
C TRP A 446 -15.68 8.95 20.50
N ALA A 447 -15.71 9.54 19.30
CA ALA A 447 -14.50 9.87 18.61
C ALA A 447 -13.76 10.91 19.49
N PRO A 448 -12.45 10.76 19.74
CA PRO A 448 -11.70 11.85 20.34
C PRO A 448 -11.91 13.08 19.46
N PRO A 449 -12.21 14.26 20.04
CA PRO A 449 -12.53 15.43 19.24
C PRO A 449 -11.36 15.70 18.28
N PRO A 450 -11.62 15.96 16.98
CA PRO A 450 -10.55 16.20 16.01
C PRO A 450 -9.68 17.31 16.58
N GLY A 451 -8.41 16.95 16.88
CA GLY A 451 -7.59 17.66 17.85
C GLY A 451 -7.66 19.15 17.60
N ARG A 452 -8.37 19.89 18.48
CA ARG A 452 -8.95 21.22 18.18
C ARG A 452 -7.94 22.07 17.41
N ARG A 453 -8.12 22.14 16.07
CA ARG A 453 -7.30 22.97 15.21
C ARG A 453 -7.42 24.36 15.78
N VAL A 454 -6.30 24.91 16.25
CA VAL A 454 -6.29 26.26 16.79
C VAL A 454 -6.74 27.15 15.63
N PRO A 455 -7.89 27.83 15.69
CA PRO A 455 -8.40 28.56 14.53
C PRO A 455 -7.34 29.59 14.12
N TRP A 456 -7.17 29.80 12.82
CA TRP A 456 -6.09 30.66 12.30
C TRP A 456 -5.95 32.03 13.00
N PRO A 457 -7.00 32.77 13.43
CA PRO A 457 -6.81 33.98 14.22
C PRO A 457 -6.14 33.73 15.58
N LEU A 458 -6.49 32.63 16.26
CA LEU A 458 -5.86 32.25 17.54
C LEU A 458 -4.42 31.74 17.34
N ARG A 459 -4.10 31.10 16.20
CA ARG A 459 -2.70 30.77 15.84
C ARG A 459 -1.88 32.03 15.60
N ALA A 460 -2.43 33.01 14.86
CA ALA A 460 -1.78 34.30 14.65
C ALA A 460 -1.54 35.03 15.97
N VAL A 461 -2.55 35.12 16.85
CA VAL A 461 -2.39 35.70 18.19
C VAL A 461 -1.29 34.99 18.99
N LEU A 462 -1.29 33.66 19.05
CA LEU A 462 -0.24 32.90 19.75
C LEU A 462 1.16 33.18 19.18
N LEU A 463 1.32 33.18 17.85
CA LEU A 463 2.61 33.48 17.20
C LEU A 463 3.08 34.93 17.41
N CYS A 464 2.16 35.87 17.64
CA CYS A 464 2.51 37.24 18.01
C CYS A 464 2.93 37.39 19.48
N ILE A 465 2.55 36.49 20.40
CA ILE A 465 2.88 36.64 21.83
C ILE A 465 4.40 36.75 22.09
N PRO A 466 5.30 35.91 21.54
CA PRO A 466 6.73 36.06 21.77
C PRO A 466 7.29 37.40 21.29
N VAL A 467 6.79 37.92 20.17
CA VAL A 467 7.23 39.20 19.60
C VAL A 467 6.69 40.38 20.42
N LEU A 468 5.40 40.37 20.77
CA LEU A 468 4.75 41.45 21.54
C LEU A 468 5.17 41.48 23.02
N SER A 469 5.61 40.35 23.59
CA SER A 469 6.13 40.25 24.97
C SER A 469 7.65 40.28 25.07
N PHE A 470 8.37 40.52 23.97
CA PHE A 470 9.84 40.44 23.91
C PHE A 470 10.41 39.14 24.52
N GLY A 471 9.72 38.02 24.29
CA GLY A 471 10.06 36.69 24.81
C GLY A 471 9.67 36.42 26.27
N LEU A 472 9.35 37.44 27.07
CA LEU A 472 9.14 37.33 28.52
C LEU A 472 7.93 36.45 28.93
N ALA A 473 6.93 36.29 28.07
CA ALA A 473 5.77 35.44 28.33
C ALA A 473 5.94 33.98 27.82
N THR A 474 7.02 33.68 27.11
CA THR A 474 7.23 32.37 26.44
C THR A 474 7.18 31.20 27.42
N TRP A 475 7.84 31.32 28.57
CA TRP A 475 7.93 30.24 29.55
C TRP A 475 6.56 29.80 30.07
N ALA A 476 5.61 30.72 30.22
CA ALA A 476 4.25 30.44 30.68
C ALA A 476 3.47 29.66 29.61
N VAL A 477 3.58 30.06 28.33
CA VAL A 477 2.99 29.33 27.19
C VAL A 477 3.60 27.93 27.10
N MET A 478 4.91 27.80 27.24
CA MET A 478 5.62 26.51 27.19
C MET A 478 5.23 25.61 28.38
N THR A 479 5.03 26.18 29.56
CA THR A 479 4.55 25.46 30.77
C THR A 479 3.12 24.94 30.57
N TYR A 480 2.22 25.74 30.00
CA TYR A 480 0.87 25.30 29.65
C TYR A 480 0.89 24.10 28.68
N TYR A 481 1.74 24.13 27.65
CA TYR A 481 1.91 22.98 26.74
C TYR A 481 2.59 21.79 27.42
N ALA A 482 3.55 22.00 28.32
CA ALA A 482 4.22 20.94 29.07
C ALA A 482 3.25 20.17 29.98
N VAL A 483 2.40 20.88 30.74
CA VAL A 483 1.35 20.30 31.57
C VAL A 483 0.32 19.58 30.71
N ARG A 484 -0.18 20.22 29.65
CA ARG A 484 -1.21 19.65 28.75
C ARG A 484 -0.73 18.40 28.00
N ARG A 485 0.55 18.31 27.64
CA ARG A 485 1.14 17.16 26.93
C ARG A 485 1.91 16.19 27.86
N ARG A 486 1.95 16.44 29.18
CA ARG A 486 2.73 15.69 30.20
C ARG A 486 4.20 15.42 29.78
N SER A 487 4.84 16.36 29.09
CA SER A 487 6.16 16.15 28.47
C SER A 487 7.30 16.73 29.29
N ARG A 488 8.23 15.88 29.73
CA ARG A 488 9.46 16.28 30.47
C ARG A 488 10.36 17.21 29.64
N LEU A 489 10.42 17.02 28.32
CA LEU A 489 11.22 17.87 27.41
C LEU A 489 10.64 19.29 27.30
N LEU A 490 9.30 19.43 27.23
CA LEU A 490 8.67 20.76 27.22
C LEU A 490 8.80 21.44 28.59
N THR A 491 8.80 20.69 29.70
CA THR A 491 9.11 21.24 31.03
C THR A 491 10.53 21.79 31.09
N LEU A 492 11.54 21.06 30.59
CA LEU A 492 12.92 21.54 30.51
C LEU A 492 13.04 22.79 29.64
N ALA A 493 12.39 22.82 28.47
CA ALA A 493 12.36 24.00 27.60
C ALA A 493 11.68 25.21 28.29
N ALA A 494 10.58 25.01 29.01
CA ALA A 494 9.92 26.07 29.77
C ALA A 494 10.82 26.66 30.87
N VAL A 495 11.55 25.81 31.60
CA VAL A 495 12.54 26.24 32.60
C VAL A 495 13.70 27.00 31.93
N GLY A 496 14.18 26.55 30.77
CA GLY A 496 15.21 27.25 30.00
C GLY A 496 14.78 28.64 29.55
N TYR A 497 13.57 28.79 29.01
CA TYR A 497 13.02 30.09 28.64
C TYR A 497 12.78 31.01 29.85
N LEU A 498 12.38 30.46 31.00
CA LEU A 498 12.25 31.23 32.24
C LEU A 498 13.62 31.75 32.71
N ALA A 499 14.64 30.90 32.72
CA ALA A 499 16.00 31.27 33.12
C ALA A 499 16.60 32.36 32.22
N LEU A 500 16.44 32.25 30.89
CA LEU A 500 16.87 33.28 29.94
C LEU A 500 16.09 34.60 30.11
N SER A 501 14.78 34.53 30.37
CA SER A 501 13.95 35.72 30.62
C SER A 501 14.37 36.45 31.91
N LEU A 502 14.69 35.70 32.97
CA LEU A 502 15.20 36.25 34.23
C LEU A 502 16.60 36.83 34.08
N LEU A 503 17.50 36.16 33.34
CA LEU A 503 18.84 36.66 33.03
C LEU A 503 18.77 38.00 32.28
N PHE A 504 17.88 38.11 31.29
CA PHE A 504 17.64 39.36 30.58
C PHE A 504 17.08 40.45 31.52
N LEU A 505 16.07 40.14 32.33
CA LEU A 505 15.44 41.12 33.22
C LEU A 505 16.42 41.66 34.27
N VAL A 506 17.23 40.79 34.89
CA VAL A 506 18.28 41.19 35.84
C VAL A 506 19.33 42.05 35.14
N GLY A 507 19.81 41.64 33.96
CA GLY A 507 20.78 42.40 33.17
C GLY A 507 20.28 43.79 32.80
N ALA A 508 19.04 43.90 32.33
CA ALA A 508 18.41 45.16 31.92
C ALA A 508 18.12 46.11 33.10
N THR A 509 18.02 45.63 34.34
CA THR A 509 17.80 46.46 35.54
C THR A 509 19.06 46.75 36.35
N ALA A 510 20.15 45.99 36.13
CA ALA A 510 21.41 46.15 36.86
C ALA A 510 22.48 46.92 36.07
N GLY A 511 22.27 47.17 34.77
CA GLY A 511 23.18 47.94 33.93
C GLY A 511 23.07 49.45 34.16
N ASP A 512 24.21 50.11 34.30
CA ASP A 512 24.34 51.57 34.23
C ASP A 512 24.30 51.99 32.74
N PRO A 513 23.32 52.77 32.27
CA PRO A 513 23.14 53.06 30.85
C PRO A 513 24.31 53.83 30.22
N ASP A 514 25.16 54.48 31.01
CA ASP A 514 26.33 55.23 30.54
C ASP A 514 27.62 54.37 30.46
N GLN A 515 27.58 53.08 30.83
CA GLN A 515 28.73 52.17 30.77
C GLN A 515 28.40 50.84 30.10
N SER A 516 29.03 50.57 28.94
CA SER A 516 28.92 49.29 28.25
C SER A 516 29.55 48.15 29.05
N SER A 517 28.77 47.12 29.37
CA SER A 517 29.21 45.93 30.10
C SER A 517 29.61 44.81 29.12
N PRO A 518 30.63 43.98 29.42
CA PRO A 518 30.93 42.80 28.61
C PRO A 518 29.77 41.79 28.57
N TRP A 519 28.77 41.93 29.45
CA TRP A 519 27.56 41.11 29.48
C TRP A 519 26.45 41.60 28.54
N ASP A 520 26.54 42.81 27.99
CA ASP A 520 25.49 43.38 27.12
C ASP A 520 25.20 42.48 25.92
N GLY A 521 26.26 42.04 25.21
CA GLY A 521 26.15 41.12 24.08
C GLY A 521 25.42 39.81 24.43
N PRO A 522 25.88 39.05 25.46
CA PRO A 522 25.16 37.89 25.99
C PRO A 522 23.70 38.15 26.39
N ILE A 523 23.39 39.30 27.02
CA ILE A 523 22.03 39.69 27.42
C ILE A 523 21.15 39.94 26.19
N PHE A 524 21.65 40.64 25.16
CA PHE A 524 20.96 40.82 23.89
C PHE A 524 20.78 39.50 23.12
N ILE A 525 21.76 38.59 23.15
CA ILE A 525 21.63 37.26 22.54
C ILE A 525 20.57 36.43 23.27
N ALA A 526 20.52 36.46 24.61
CA ALA A 526 19.48 35.81 25.39
C ALA A 526 18.09 36.34 25.01
N LEU A 527 17.93 37.66 24.89
CA LEU A 527 16.69 38.28 24.41
C LEU A 527 16.29 37.76 23.02
N LEU A 528 17.20 37.80 22.04
CA LEU A 528 16.93 37.32 20.68
C LEU A 528 16.55 35.84 20.64
N VAL A 529 17.21 34.98 21.44
CA VAL A 529 16.88 33.56 21.57
C VAL A 529 15.51 33.37 22.23
N THR A 530 15.15 34.14 23.27
CA THR A 530 13.82 34.09 23.89
C THR A 530 12.70 34.64 23.01
N MET A 531 12.99 35.53 22.06
CA MET A 531 11.99 36.08 21.15
C MET A 531 11.81 35.20 19.91
N PHE A 532 12.87 34.91 19.17
CA PHE A 532 12.82 34.15 17.92
C PHE A 532 12.77 32.63 18.14
N GLY A 533 13.57 32.10 19.08
CA GLY A 533 13.53 30.67 19.41
C GLY A 533 12.16 30.24 19.95
N ALA A 534 11.49 31.12 20.69
CA ALA A 534 10.12 30.95 21.14
C ALA A 534 9.10 30.95 19.99
N ALA A 535 9.21 31.89 19.06
CA ALA A 535 8.37 31.92 17.87
C ALA A 535 8.50 30.63 17.04
N VAL A 536 9.73 30.10 16.88
CA VAL A 536 9.98 28.81 16.22
C VAL A 536 9.39 27.64 17.00
N HIS A 537 9.64 27.53 18.32
CA HIS A 537 9.05 26.46 19.13
C HIS A 537 7.52 26.51 19.17
N LEU A 538 6.94 27.70 19.24
CA LEU A 538 5.50 27.87 19.24
C LEU A 538 4.89 27.62 17.86
N ALA A 539 5.60 27.96 16.77
CA ALA A 539 5.24 27.54 15.42
C ALA A 539 5.26 26.01 15.29
N LEU A 540 6.26 25.31 15.82
CA LEU A 540 6.31 23.84 15.84
C LEU A 540 5.20 23.22 16.73
N LEU A 541 4.84 23.86 17.84
CA LEU A 541 3.80 23.38 18.76
C LEU A 541 2.36 23.69 18.32
N THR A 542 2.18 24.74 17.52
CA THR A 542 0.88 25.21 16.99
C THR A 542 0.70 24.99 15.50
N ALA A 543 1.70 24.44 14.80
CA ALA A 543 1.54 23.90 13.47
C ALA A 543 0.44 22.83 13.49
N ASP A 544 -0.66 23.10 12.79
CA ASP A 544 -1.37 21.98 12.16
C ASP A 544 -0.34 21.26 11.27
N PRO A 545 -0.27 19.92 11.27
CA PRO A 545 0.67 19.18 10.45
C PRO A 545 0.45 19.55 8.98
N GLN A 546 1.34 20.40 8.48
CA GLN A 546 1.29 20.89 7.11
C GLN A 546 1.75 19.71 6.23
N PRO A 547 0.93 19.26 5.26
CA PRO A 547 1.37 18.18 4.37
C PRO A 547 2.64 18.66 3.66
N PRO A 548 3.71 17.85 3.64
CA PRO A 548 4.98 18.28 3.08
C PRO A 548 4.79 18.70 1.62
N ALA A 549 5.47 19.78 1.23
CA ALA A 549 5.63 20.10 -0.18
C ALA A 549 6.23 18.86 -0.87
N ALA A 550 5.60 18.42 -1.96
CA ALA A 550 5.73 17.06 -2.48
C ALA A 550 7.19 16.60 -2.65
N HIS A 551 7.70 15.89 -1.64
CA HIS A 551 8.84 14.95 -1.62
C HIS A 551 8.75 14.14 -0.31
N GLN A 552 8.46 12.83 -0.43
CA GLN A 552 8.53 11.78 0.62
C GLN A 552 7.59 11.88 1.86
N GLY A 553 7.08 10.71 2.27
CA GLY A 553 6.70 10.44 3.67
C GLY A 553 5.20 10.44 4.02
N GLY A 554 4.59 9.26 3.99
CA GLY A 554 3.58 8.75 4.93
C GLY A 554 2.44 9.65 5.44
N ALA A 555 1.20 9.19 5.26
CA ALA A 555 0.12 9.53 6.19
C ALA A 555 0.53 9.12 7.63
N PRO A 556 0.04 9.79 8.68
CA PRO A 556 0.30 9.37 10.05
C PRO A 556 -0.42 8.05 10.31
N VAL A 557 0.29 6.95 10.12
CA VAL A 557 -0.15 5.61 10.51
C VAL A 557 -0.45 5.66 12.01
N PRO A 558 -1.63 5.25 12.49
CA PRO A 558 -1.88 5.18 13.92
C PRO A 558 -0.86 4.18 14.48
N ASP A 559 -0.11 4.59 15.51
CA ASP A 559 1.05 3.87 16.07
C ASP A 559 0.90 2.35 15.90
N VAL A 560 1.64 1.78 14.93
CA VAL A 560 1.41 0.42 14.42
C VAL A 560 1.44 -0.59 15.57
N ARG A 561 2.31 -0.33 16.55
CA ARG A 561 2.46 -1.10 17.79
C ARG A 561 1.21 -1.10 18.68
N LEU A 562 0.38 -0.06 18.65
CA LEU A 562 -0.92 -0.03 19.34
C LEU A 562 -1.99 -0.81 18.56
N ILE A 563 -1.96 -0.78 17.22
CA ILE A 563 -2.86 -1.59 16.38
C ILE A 563 -2.50 -3.07 16.51
N GLU A 564 -1.24 -3.45 16.30
CA GLU A 564 -0.71 -4.81 16.50
C GLU A 564 -1.10 -5.36 17.88
N ARG A 565 -0.83 -4.61 18.97
CA ARG A 565 -1.20 -5.03 20.32
C ARG A 565 -2.71 -5.23 20.48
N ARG A 566 -3.54 -4.39 19.85
CA ARG A 566 -5.00 -4.54 19.88
C ARG A 566 -5.45 -5.78 19.12
N VAL A 567 -4.83 -6.09 17.98
CA VAL A 567 -5.10 -7.30 17.18
C VAL A 567 -4.66 -8.56 17.93
N ARG A 568 -3.45 -8.59 18.51
CA ARG A 568 -2.94 -9.72 19.31
C ARG A 568 -3.83 -10.00 20.53
N ARG A 569 -4.29 -8.95 21.23
CA ARG A 569 -5.27 -9.07 22.33
C ARG A 569 -6.59 -9.69 21.88
N GLU A 570 -7.08 -9.32 20.70
CA GLU A 570 -8.36 -9.83 20.20
C GLU A 570 -8.26 -11.28 19.72
N GLN A 571 -7.14 -11.64 19.08
CA GLN A 571 -6.80 -13.03 18.78
C GLN A 571 -6.66 -13.87 20.07
N ALA A 572 -5.98 -13.35 21.09
CA ALA A 572 -5.83 -14.00 22.38
C ALA A 572 -7.17 -14.18 23.11
N ARG A 573 -8.06 -13.16 23.08
CA ARG A 573 -9.45 -13.28 23.58
C ARG A 573 -10.26 -14.33 22.84
N SER A 574 -10.18 -14.35 21.51
CA SER A 574 -10.89 -15.34 20.69
C SER A 574 -10.41 -16.76 21.01
N LEU A 575 -9.08 -16.96 21.13
CA LEU A 575 -8.49 -18.25 21.51
C LEU A 575 -8.89 -18.66 22.93
N ALA A 576 -8.90 -17.74 23.88
CA ALA A 576 -9.37 -17.96 25.24
C ALA A 576 -10.86 -18.32 25.33
N ALA A 577 -11.71 -17.68 24.52
CA ALA A 577 -13.15 -17.94 24.50
C ALA A 577 -13.50 -19.31 23.92
N HIS A 578 -12.82 -19.75 22.86
CA HIS A 578 -13.09 -21.03 22.20
C HIS A 578 -12.30 -22.21 22.81
N HIS A 579 -11.10 -21.95 23.34
CA HIS A 579 -10.17 -22.99 23.80
C HIS A 579 -9.44 -22.61 25.12
N PRO A 580 -10.17 -22.47 26.25
CA PRO A 580 -9.58 -22.02 27.53
C PRO A 580 -8.44 -22.92 28.03
N ALA A 581 -8.50 -24.25 27.80
CA ALA A 581 -7.43 -25.17 28.16
C ALA A 581 -6.17 -25.07 27.29
N ILE A 582 -6.25 -24.42 26.12
CA ILE A 582 -5.07 -24.03 25.32
C ILE A 582 -4.54 -22.69 25.82
N ALA A 583 -5.41 -21.72 26.10
CA ALA A 583 -5.03 -20.41 26.64
C ALA A 583 -4.24 -20.51 27.96
N HIS A 584 -4.66 -21.38 28.88
CA HIS A 584 -3.91 -21.67 30.12
C HIS A 584 -2.52 -22.25 29.86
N ARG A 585 -2.37 -23.17 28.90
CA ARG A 585 -1.06 -23.76 28.54
C ARG A 585 -0.13 -22.76 27.85
N LEU A 586 -0.67 -21.76 27.17
CA LEU A 586 0.09 -20.69 26.52
C LEU A 586 0.41 -19.50 27.46
N GLY A 587 -0.13 -19.49 28.69
CA GLY A 587 0.08 -18.41 29.65
C GLY A 587 -0.64 -17.10 29.30
N ILE A 588 -1.73 -17.15 28.53
CA ILE A 588 -2.48 -15.94 28.15
C ILE A 588 -3.00 -15.24 29.40
N GLY A 589 -2.71 -13.95 29.53
CA GLY A 589 -3.04 -13.15 30.71
C GLY A 589 -2.09 -13.32 31.90
N ARG A 590 -0.95 -14.03 31.76
CA ARG A 590 0.04 -14.26 32.82
C ARG A 590 1.41 -13.69 32.46
N PRO A 591 1.58 -12.34 32.51
CA PRO A 591 2.87 -11.70 32.23
C PRO A 591 3.95 -11.99 33.29
N ASP A 592 3.59 -12.67 34.39
CA ASP A 592 4.52 -13.21 35.39
C ASP A 592 5.13 -14.57 34.99
N LEU A 593 4.64 -15.20 33.92
CA LEU A 593 5.13 -16.48 33.41
C LEU A 593 5.82 -16.31 32.04
N PRO A 594 6.80 -17.15 31.69
CA PRO A 594 7.35 -17.17 30.33
C PRO A 594 6.29 -17.70 29.36
N SER A 595 5.79 -16.86 28.45
CA SER A 595 4.93 -17.29 27.34
C SER A 595 5.72 -17.42 26.04
N THR A 596 5.32 -18.36 25.19
CA THR A 596 5.76 -18.45 23.78
C THR A 596 4.80 -17.75 22.82
N PHE A 597 3.78 -17.08 23.36
CA PHE A 597 2.69 -16.45 22.64
C PHE A 597 2.50 -15.01 23.15
N ASP A 598 2.57 -14.03 22.23
CA ASP A 598 2.32 -12.61 22.56
C ASP A 598 0.81 -12.34 22.54
N ASP A 599 0.22 -12.20 23.73
CA ASP A 599 -1.19 -11.84 23.91
C ASP A 599 -1.46 -10.32 23.79
N GLY A 600 -0.46 -9.53 23.43
CA GLY A 600 -0.53 -8.07 23.37
C GLY A 600 -0.54 -7.38 24.74
N GLY A 601 -0.22 -8.10 25.82
CA GLY A 601 -0.27 -7.63 27.19
C GLY A 601 -1.67 -7.67 27.77
N LEU A 602 -2.33 -8.84 27.70
CA LEU A 602 -3.51 -9.13 28.51
C LEU A 602 -3.11 -9.45 29.96
N VAL A 603 -4.07 -9.31 30.88
CA VAL A 603 -3.94 -9.77 32.27
C VAL A 603 -5.22 -10.51 32.67
N ASP A 604 -5.08 -11.77 33.08
CA ASP A 604 -6.18 -12.60 33.56
C ASP A 604 -6.51 -12.26 35.02
N VAL A 605 -7.72 -11.76 35.25
CA VAL A 605 -8.18 -11.34 36.58
C VAL A 605 -8.34 -12.50 37.57
N ASN A 606 -8.46 -13.74 37.07
CA ASN A 606 -8.58 -14.92 37.92
C ASN A 606 -7.22 -15.50 38.36
N SER A 607 -6.21 -15.45 37.48
CA SER A 607 -4.93 -16.14 37.71
C SER A 607 -3.74 -15.22 37.98
N ALA A 608 -3.77 -13.95 37.56
CA ALA A 608 -2.65 -13.02 37.77
C ALA A 608 -2.44 -12.69 39.26
N PRO A 609 -1.18 -12.52 39.73
CA PRO A 609 -0.89 -12.17 41.13
C PRO A 609 -1.17 -10.69 41.45
N GLU A 610 -1.34 -10.37 42.74
CA GLU A 610 -1.70 -9.02 43.23
C GLU A 610 -0.78 -7.91 42.67
N HIS A 611 0.54 -8.16 42.64
CA HIS A 611 1.52 -7.18 42.16
C HIS A 611 1.43 -6.93 40.65
N VAL A 612 1.02 -7.92 39.84
CA VAL A 612 0.77 -7.73 38.40
C VAL A 612 -0.49 -6.89 38.19
N LEU A 613 -1.55 -7.19 38.94
CA LEU A 613 -2.79 -6.41 38.88
C LEU A 613 -2.52 -4.94 39.28
N ALA A 614 -1.77 -4.71 40.37
CA ALA A 614 -1.41 -3.36 40.83
C ALA A 614 -0.52 -2.55 39.86
N MET A 615 0.05 -3.18 38.83
CA MET A 615 0.78 -2.49 37.76
C MET A 615 -0.11 -2.05 36.59
N LEU A 616 -1.41 -2.40 36.59
CA LEU A 616 -2.34 -1.99 35.54
C LEU A 616 -2.68 -0.48 35.63
N PRO A 617 -2.67 0.25 34.50
CA PRO A 617 -2.92 1.69 34.48
C PRO A 617 -4.36 2.01 34.88
N GLY A 618 -4.53 2.63 36.04
CA GLY A 618 -5.85 2.99 36.59
C GLY A 618 -6.39 2.05 37.66
N LEU A 619 -5.63 1.01 38.03
CA LEU A 619 -5.90 0.18 39.21
C LEU A 619 -4.95 0.59 40.34
N ASP A 620 -5.47 0.74 41.56
CA ASP A 620 -4.63 0.95 42.75
C ASP A 620 -4.33 -0.38 43.49
N ALA A 621 -3.32 -0.36 44.37
CA ALA A 621 -2.90 -1.56 45.10
C ALA A 621 -4.00 -2.13 46.04
N SER A 622 -4.88 -1.27 46.57
CA SER A 622 -6.01 -1.73 47.41
C SER A 622 -7.10 -2.40 46.56
N GLN A 623 -7.35 -1.89 45.35
CA GLN A 623 -8.26 -2.50 44.37
C GLN A 623 -7.72 -3.84 43.85
N ALA A 624 -6.42 -3.93 43.54
CA ALA A 624 -5.76 -5.19 43.18
C ALA A 624 -5.95 -6.24 44.29
N LYS A 625 -5.75 -5.85 45.55
CA LYS A 625 -5.99 -6.72 46.71
C LYS A 625 -7.46 -7.11 46.87
N LEU A 626 -8.40 -6.19 46.63
CA LEU A 626 -9.84 -6.49 46.65
C LEU A 626 -10.25 -7.50 45.57
N ILE A 627 -9.66 -7.44 44.37
CA ILE A 627 -9.90 -8.42 43.29
C ILE A 627 -9.43 -9.82 43.75
N VAL A 628 -8.21 -9.92 44.29
CA VAL A 628 -7.65 -11.20 44.80
C VAL A 628 -8.49 -11.75 45.95
N LEU A 629 -8.90 -10.89 46.89
CA LEU A 629 -9.77 -11.28 48.01
C LEU A 629 -11.14 -11.76 47.52
N ALA A 630 -11.76 -11.03 46.59
CA ALA A 630 -13.09 -11.37 46.08
C ALA A 630 -13.12 -12.68 45.27
N ARG A 631 -12.10 -12.96 44.45
CA ARG A 631 -12.01 -14.25 43.73
C ARG A 631 -11.73 -15.44 44.65
N SER A 632 -11.04 -15.22 45.78
CA SER A 632 -10.85 -16.25 46.80
C SER A 632 -12.08 -16.48 47.70
N ALA A 633 -12.85 -15.44 48.01
CA ALA A 633 -14.02 -15.53 48.89
C ALA A 633 -15.32 -15.95 48.17
N HIS A 634 -15.45 -15.64 46.88
CA HIS A 634 -16.68 -15.84 46.11
C HIS A 634 -16.47 -16.68 44.84
N GLY A 635 -15.34 -17.39 44.74
CA GLY A 635 -14.95 -18.13 43.56
C GLY A 635 -14.58 -17.23 42.37
N PRO A 636 -14.14 -17.84 41.26
CA PRO A 636 -13.66 -17.13 40.07
C PRO A 636 -14.69 -16.15 39.52
N LEU A 637 -14.19 -15.13 38.81
CA LEU A 637 -14.98 -14.20 38.04
C LEU A 637 -15.33 -14.86 36.69
N ALA A 638 -16.62 -14.90 36.34
CA ALA A 638 -17.05 -15.49 35.07
C ALA A 638 -16.81 -14.53 33.89
N SER A 639 -16.75 -13.22 34.19
CA SER A 639 -16.46 -12.16 33.24
C SER A 639 -15.66 -11.04 33.91
N VAL A 640 -15.04 -10.17 33.10
CA VAL A 640 -14.45 -8.93 33.62
C VAL A 640 -15.53 -7.99 34.17
N ASP A 641 -16.76 -8.06 33.65
CA ASP A 641 -17.89 -7.24 34.09
C ASP A 641 -18.42 -7.64 35.48
N ASP A 642 -18.10 -8.85 35.98
CA ASP A 642 -18.35 -9.27 37.37
C ASP A 642 -17.70 -8.31 38.39
N LEU A 643 -16.60 -7.63 38.03
CA LEU A 643 -15.93 -6.67 38.92
C LEU A 643 -16.81 -5.46 39.25
N ALA A 644 -17.65 -5.02 38.32
CA ALA A 644 -18.64 -3.98 38.58
C ALA A 644 -19.86 -4.54 39.31
N THR A 645 -20.35 -5.72 38.90
CA THR A 645 -21.51 -6.40 39.51
C THR A 645 -21.27 -6.71 41.00
N ARG A 646 -20.07 -7.18 41.37
CA ARG A 646 -19.64 -7.45 42.75
C ARG A 646 -19.18 -6.17 43.50
N ARG A 647 -19.31 -4.98 42.89
CA ARG A 647 -18.91 -3.65 43.42
C ARG A 647 -17.42 -3.55 43.83
N ILE A 648 -16.55 -4.31 43.17
CA ILE A 648 -15.09 -4.30 43.39
C ILE A 648 -14.46 -3.09 42.69
N LEU A 649 -14.95 -2.76 41.48
CA LEU A 649 -14.54 -1.57 40.72
C LEU A 649 -15.75 -0.77 40.22
N PRO A 650 -15.65 0.57 40.14
CA PRO A 650 -16.66 1.39 39.48
C PRO A 650 -16.60 1.18 37.95
N TYR A 651 -17.78 1.21 37.29
CA TYR A 651 -17.89 1.03 35.83
C TYR A 651 -16.96 1.93 35.00
N GLN A 652 -16.64 3.14 35.48
CA GLN A 652 -15.72 4.06 34.80
C GLN A 652 -14.28 3.53 34.74
N ALA A 653 -13.77 2.96 35.84
CA ALA A 653 -12.44 2.33 35.87
C ALA A 653 -12.43 1.01 35.08
N LEU A 654 -13.54 0.27 35.12
CA LEU A 654 -13.69 -0.95 34.35
C LEU A 654 -13.63 -0.69 32.84
N HIS A 655 -14.28 0.36 32.34
CA HIS A 655 -14.27 0.71 30.91
C HIS A 655 -12.85 0.98 30.39
N THR A 656 -11.97 1.57 31.19
CA THR A 656 -10.56 1.78 30.81
C THR A 656 -9.71 0.50 30.85
N LEU A 657 -10.07 -0.46 31.71
CA LEU A 657 -9.32 -1.72 31.88
C LEU A 657 -9.84 -2.86 30.99
N ARG A 658 -11.05 -2.76 30.42
CA ARG A 658 -11.67 -3.81 29.60
C ARG A 658 -10.83 -4.20 28.37
N GLU A 659 -10.05 -3.27 27.82
CA GLU A 659 -9.15 -3.56 26.69
C GLU A 659 -7.84 -4.28 27.09
N THR A 660 -7.50 -4.37 28.38
CA THR A 660 -6.30 -5.07 28.89
C THR A 660 -6.60 -6.26 29.80
N MET A 661 -7.79 -6.35 30.37
CA MET A 661 -8.21 -7.48 31.20
C MET A 661 -8.88 -8.60 30.38
N ILE A 662 -8.76 -9.83 30.89
CA ILE A 662 -9.54 -11.01 30.52
C ILE A 662 -9.93 -11.77 31.80
N ALA A 663 -10.98 -12.61 31.74
CA ALA A 663 -11.33 -13.53 32.81
C ALA A 663 -11.37 -14.95 32.25
N LEU A 664 -10.33 -15.75 32.51
CA LEU A 664 -10.29 -17.15 32.13
C LEU A 664 -11.01 -18.00 33.18
N PRO A 665 -11.87 -18.95 32.80
CA PRO A 665 -12.40 -19.92 33.76
C PRO A 665 -11.24 -20.77 34.29
N PRO A 666 -11.19 -21.12 35.58
CA PRO A 666 -10.17 -22.03 36.09
C PRO A 666 -10.29 -23.39 35.39
N LEU A 667 -9.14 -24.07 35.22
CA LEU A 667 -9.17 -25.46 34.79
C LEU A 667 -9.92 -26.30 35.83
N PRO A 668 -10.74 -27.29 35.40
CA PRO A 668 -11.25 -28.28 36.34
C PRO A 668 -10.06 -28.98 37.00
N GLU A 669 -10.12 -29.13 38.33
CA GLU A 669 -9.08 -29.84 39.07
C GLU A 669 -8.93 -31.24 38.47
N THR A 670 -7.75 -31.51 37.91
CA THR A 670 -7.43 -32.85 37.43
C THR A 670 -7.23 -33.71 38.67
N GLU A 671 -7.99 -34.81 38.79
CA GLU A 671 -7.83 -35.73 39.91
C GLU A 671 -6.35 -36.10 40.08
N PRO A 672 -5.82 -36.13 41.32
CA PRO A 672 -4.43 -36.45 41.55
C PRO A 672 -4.14 -37.86 41.02
N ALA A 673 -3.12 -37.96 40.16
CA ALA A 673 -2.76 -39.22 39.52
C ALA A 673 -2.38 -40.29 40.56
N THR A 674 -3.17 -41.36 40.60
CA THR A 674 -2.86 -42.64 41.26
C THR A 674 -2.21 -43.62 40.29
#